data_AF-A0A498JS50-F1
#
_entry.id   AF-A0A498JS50-F1
#
_cell.length_a   1.000
_cell.length_b   1.000
_cell.length_c   1.000
_cell.angle_alpha   90.00
_cell.angle_beta   90.00
_cell.angle_gamma   90.00
#
_symmetry.space_group_name_H-M   'P 1'
#
loop_
_entity.id
_entity.type
_entity.pdbx_description
1 polymer ?
#
loop_
_entity_poly.entity_id
_entity_poly.type
_entity_poly.pdbx_seq_one_letter_code
_entity_poly.pdbx_strand_id
1 'polypeptide(L)'
;MEREDSCGTQLIYGNCEFNSYGLDTFVERVKFPKCREYVVVSIIGPQSGGKSTLMNHLFDTKFQEMNPDRRSQTTKGIWIAKCVGVEPCTLALDIEGTDGSERGQDDTAFEKKSALFAMAISDIVMINMWCHDLGRENAANKPLLRTVFQTPFKNLELDLRKDIKKIWDAVPKPQAHERTPFSEFFSVHVVGLSNYEFLKEKFEEEVAQLKQRLVNSTSSGSLPGYRRRAVPASAFSLMIQQIWKEIKQNKDLDLPSQRVMVATMRCEATADKTLGQFMESERWLSLQKAAETGPVQDFGKRVSSILYYYLSEYDKEVVDFDEGVRKSKRHMLESRALQSAQAVYNTMLVHLCSKAFEGFKVRAASLNPEKGFDESLRACILSSMREFRQWCADASLQHRNWSFSTIVEKLQRDIDVHAASFIRSAKLSELKLKYKEQLVASLTSQVDPAFGDGGEGMWVSIRRILKLETENAISRLSIQGFELEEKEFNAMRQYLSNIARNVVEQKARDNIVAEKVLTEMKDRFSRVFCYDSNSQPRAWKKKKHITVATEEAHSASLKILAVMATIDLDEKRNYDELFSCLTKEIEDSLPSRYPIHTGTVPTTVVQVQRNDSEIYRGSYFIHGFKGFIRSRGRRLLTESYFMFIDRSGLLLQTHPSSHLLKGNQL
;
A
#
# COMPACT_ATOMS: atom_id res chain seq x y z
N MET A 1 59.66 -38.82 1.84
CA MET A 1 58.62 -38.83 2.88
C MET A 1 58.56 -37.42 3.43
N GLU A 2 57.71 -36.56 2.87
CA GLU A 2 57.59 -35.16 3.29
C GLU A 2 57.03 -35.12 4.71
N ARG A 3 57.70 -34.41 5.63
CA ARG A 3 57.23 -34.26 7.02
C ARG A 3 55.93 -33.46 7.00
N GLU A 4 54.81 -34.13 7.27
CA GLU A 4 53.44 -33.64 7.04
C GLU A 4 52.94 -32.55 8.01
N ASP A 5 53.68 -32.17 9.06
CA ASP A 5 53.04 -31.53 10.22
C ASP A 5 53.32 -30.03 10.47
N SER A 6 54.25 -29.40 9.75
CA SER A 6 54.53 -27.97 9.91
C SER A 6 53.70 -27.15 8.92
N CYS A 7 52.49 -26.75 9.35
CA CYS A 7 51.59 -25.86 8.63
C CYS A 7 51.36 -24.59 9.48
N GLY A 8 51.52 -23.43 8.85
CA GLY A 8 51.13 -22.14 9.43
C GLY A 8 50.20 -21.38 8.48
N THR A 9 49.44 -20.44 9.04
CA THR A 9 48.58 -19.53 8.28
C THR A 9 48.61 -18.14 8.90
N GLN A 10 48.32 -17.12 8.11
CA GLN A 10 48.16 -15.76 8.61
C GLN A 10 46.76 -15.63 9.21
N LEU A 11 46.67 -15.31 10.50
CA LEU A 11 45.42 -15.19 11.25
C LEU A 11 44.79 -13.82 11.07
N ILE A 12 45.61 -12.76 11.18
CA ILE A 12 45.21 -11.37 11.01
C ILE A 12 46.18 -10.72 10.03
N TYR A 13 45.65 -10.05 9.01
CA TYR A 13 46.43 -9.34 8.01
C TYR A 13 46.91 -7.98 8.50
N GLY A 14 47.85 -7.37 7.78
CA GLY A 14 48.40 -6.06 8.12
C GLY A 14 47.34 -4.94 8.17
N ASN A 15 46.24 -5.07 7.42
CA ASN A 15 45.10 -4.14 7.42
C ASN A 15 44.07 -4.40 8.56
N CYS A 16 44.41 -5.21 9.57
CA CYS A 16 43.53 -5.62 10.67
C CYS A 16 42.30 -6.45 10.24
N GLU A 17 42.30 -7.05 9.06
CA GLU A 17 41.28 -8.01 8.65
C GLU A 17 41.60 -9.41 9.19
N PHE A 18 40.56 -10.10 9.64
CA PHE A 18 40.67 -11.45 10.17
C PHE A 18 40.52 -12.47 9.05
N ASN A 19 41.44 -13.42 8.95
CA ASN A 19 41.42 -14.46 7.95
C ASN A 19 40.61 -15.68 8.43
N SER A 20 39.27 -15.58 8.39
CA SER A 20 38.39 -16.66 8.82
C SER A 20 38.59 -17.93 7.99
N TYR A 21 38.62 -17.79 6.66
CA TYR A 21 38.81 -18.89 5.73
C TYR A 21 40.14 -19.63 5.95
N GLY A 22 41.24 -18.89 6.12
CA GLY A 22 42.55 -19.47 6.36
C GLY A 22 42.65 -20.17 7.71
N LEU A 23 41.99 -19.65 8.75
CA LEU A 23 41.92 -20.29 10.07
C LEU A 23 41.14 -21.61 10.03
N ASP A 24 39.97 -21.63 9.38
CA ASP A 24 39.16 -22.85 9.30
C ASP A 24 39.89 -23.95 8.51
N THR A 25 40.52 -23.57 7.38
CA THR A 25 41.38 -24.47 6.60
C THR A 25 42.54 -25.01 7.44
N PHE A 26 43.17 -24.16 8.26
CA PHE A 26 44.26 -24.56 9.15
C PHE A 26 43.77 -25.55 10.21
N VAL A 27 42.70 -25.23 10.92
CA VAL A 27 42.10 -26.04 11.99
C VAL A 27 41.69 -27.43 11.49
N GLU A 28 41.12 -27.52 10.29
CA GLU A 28 40.80 -28.79 9.63
C GLU A 28 42.06 -29.59 9.28
N ARG A 29 43.05 -28.94 8.64
CA ARG A 29 44.29 -29.59 8.20
C ARG A 29 45.08 -30.18 9.37
N VAL A 30 45.17 -29.44 10.48
CA VAL A 30 45.86 -29.91 11.69
C VAL A 30 45.02 -30.84 12.56
N LYS A 31 43.77 -31.13 12.14
CA LYS A 31 42.77 -31.94 12.85
C LYS A 31 42.50 -31.43 14.28
N PHE A 32 42.63 -30.12 14.47
CA PHE A 32 42.56 -29.46 15.77
C PHE A 32 41.24 -29.71 16.52
N PRO A 33 40.04 -29.78 15.89
CA PRO A 33 38.80 -30.06 16.59
C PRO A 33 38.76 -31.42 17.31
N LYS A 34 39.65 -32.35 16.98
CA LYS A 34 39.78 -33.66 17.62
C LYS A 34 40.68 -33.63 18.86
N CYS A 35 41.43 -32.55 19.09
CA CYS A 35 42.30 -32.40 20.24
C CYS A 35 41.46 -32.20 21.51
N ARG A 36 41.72 -33.01 22.54
CA ARG A 36 41.04 -32.91 23.84
C ARG A 36 41.57 -31.76 24.68
N GLU A 37 42.88 -31.53 24.61
CA GLU A 37 43.60 -30.48 25.32
C GLU A 37 44.52 -29.77 24.33
N TYR A 38 44.68 -28.46 24.49
CA TYR A 38 45.57 -27.65 23.68
C TYR A 38 46.13 -26.47 24.46
N VAL A 39 47.26 -25.95 24.00
CA VAL A 39 47.95 -24.78 24.56
C VAL A 39 48.23 -23.79 23.45
N VAL A 40 48.07 -22.50 23.73
CA VAL A 40 48.43 -21.42 22.81
C VAL A 40 49.60 -20.63 23.39
N VAL A 41 50.67 -20.51 22.63
CA VAL A 41 51.87 -19.74 22.97
C VAL A 41 52.01 -18.59 21.99
N SER A 42 52.17 -17.36 22.48
CA SER A 42 52.45 -16.20 21.62
C SER A 42 53.77 -15.54 21.96
N ILE A 43 54.44 -14.97 20.95
CA ILE A 43 55.63 -14.14 21.14
C ILE A 43 55.35 -12.68 20.77
N ILE A 44 55.73 -11.75 21.65
CA ILE A 44 55.66 -10.29 21.44
C ILE A 44 57.04 -9.67 21.67
N GLY A 45 57.31 -8.51 21.06
CA GLY A 45 58.57 -7.79 21.21
C GLY A 45 58.94 -6.95 19.99
N PRO A 46 60.07 -6.22 20.05
CA PRO A 46 60.44 -5.22 19.05
C PRO A 46 60.65 -5.83 17.66
N GLN A 47 60.46 -5.01 16.63
CA GLN A 47 60.76 -5.35 15.25
C GLN A 47 62.22 -5.79 15.10
N SER A 48 62.43 -6.84 14.32
CA SER A 48 63.76 -7.44 14.09
C SER A 48 64.48 -7.96 15.34
N GLY A 49 63.77 -8.22 16.44
CA GLY A 49 64.33 -8.81 17.67
C GLY A 49 64.60 -10.33 17.62
N GLY A 50 64.40 -11.00 16.47
CA GLY A 50 64.59 -12.45 16.34
C GLY A 50 63.42 -13.32 16.83
N LYS A 51 62.19 -12.77 16.88
CA LYS A 51 60.99 -13.49 17.37
C LYS A 51 60.68 -14.74 16.56
N SER A 52 60.51 -14.60 15.24
CA SER A 52 60.19 -15.70 14.33
C SER A 52 61.28 -16.76 14.33
N THR A 53 62.56 -16.33 14.35
CA THR A 53 63.72 -17.23 14.49
C THR A 53 63.66 -18.03 15.79
N LEU A 54 63.41 -17.38 16.94
CA LEU A 54 63.28 -18.07 18.23
C LEU A 54 62.12 -19.08 18.23
N MET A 55 60.96 -18.72 17.67
CA MET A 55 59.81 -19.61 17.57
C MET A 55 60.10 -20.82 16.67
N ASN A 56 60.78 -20.61 15.55
CA ASN A 56 61.19 -21.69 14.64
C ASN A 56 62.12 -22.68 15.35
N HIS A 57 63.11 -22.21 16.11
CA HIS A 57 64.00 -23.08 16.89
C HIS A 57 63.30 -23.78 18.07
N LEU A 58 62.39 -23.09 18.78
CA LEU A 58 61.67 -23.67 19.92
C LEU A 58 60.67 -24.76 19.49
N PHE A 59 59.88 -24.48 18.45
CA PHE A 59 58.69 -25.27 18.15
C PHE A 59 58.72 -25.97 16.78
N ASP A 60 59.84 -25.90 16.06
CA ASP A 60 60.00 -26.42 14.69
C ASP A 60 58.94 -25.82 13.72
N THR A 61 58.63 -24.53 13.93
CA THR A 61 57.74 -23.76 13.06
C THR A 61 58.48 -23.25 11.81
N LYS A 62 57.73 -22.75 10.83
CA LYS A 62 58.26 -22.16 9.59
C LYS A 62 57.76 -20.73 9.39
N PHE A 63 57.82 -19.92 10.44
CA PHE A 63 57.54 -18.49 10.30
C PHE A 63 58.60 -17.83 9.42
N GLN A 64 58.20 -16.82 8.67
CA GLN A 64 59.11 -16.10 7.78
C GLN A 64 60.16 -15.34 8.62
N GLU A 65 61.43 -15.55 8.32
CA GLU A 65 62.55 -14.86 8.97
C GLU A 65 63.08 -13.72 8.11
N MET A 66 63.68 -12.71 8.76
CA MET A 66 64.22 -11.53 8.09
C MET A 66 65.41 -11.93 7.22
N ASN A 67 65.45 -11.47 5.97
CA ASN A 67 66.61 -11.66 5.13
C ASN A 67 67.79 -10.80 5.64
N PRO A 68 68.98 -11.38 5.93
CA PRO A 68 70.15 -10.64 6.39
C PRO A 68 70.56 -9.47 5.48
N ASP A 69 70.32 -9.58 4.18
CA ASP A 69 70.75 -8.61 3.16
C ASP A 69 69.86 -7.36 3.11
N ARG A 70 68.62 -7.43 3.64
CA ARG A 70 67.66 -6.31 3.67
C ARG A 70 66.91 -6.30 4.99
N ARG A 71 67.27 -5.37 5.87
CA ARG A 71 66.53 -5.11 7.11
C ARG A 71 65.22 -4.39 6.79
N SER A 72 64.15 -5.15 6.62
CA SER A 72 62.77 -4.65 6.45
C SER A 72 61.80 -5.42 7.34
N GLN A 73 60.58 -4.93 7.51
CA GLN A 73 59.51 -5.73 8.12
C GLN A 73 59.45 -7.13 7.53
N THR A 74 59.33 -8.12 8.41
CA THR A 74 59.22 -9.53 8.01
C THR A 74 57.85 -10.08 8.36
N THR A 75 57.49 -10.04 9.66
CA THR A 75 56.16 -10.45 10.11
C THR A 75 55.19 -9.29 9.95
N LYS A 76 54.22 -9.44 9.03
CA LYS A 76 53.04 -8.56 8.95
C LYS A 76 51.84 -9.26 9.54
N GLY A 77 51.10 -8.59 10.41
CA GLY A 77 49.91 -9.12 11.06
C GLY A 77 50.23 -10.12 12.17
N ILE A 78 49.35 -11.10 12.35
CA ILE A 78 49.52 -12.19 13.32
C ILE A 78 49.47 -13.52 12.58
N TRP A 79 50.44 -14.39 12.84
CA TRP A 79 50.56 -15.70 12.22
C TRP A 79 50.34 -16.80 13.26
N ILE A 80 49.74 -17.91 12.84
CA ILE A 80 49.51 -19.09 13.68
C ILE A 80 50.12 -20.33 13.03
N ALA A 81 50.73 -21.20 13.83
CA ALA A 81 51.27 -22.48 13.38
C ALA A 81 51.09 -23.57 14.45
N LYS A 82 51.05 -24.83 14.03
CA LYS A 82 51.09 -25.98 14.95
C LYS A 82 52.54 -26.28 15.34
N CYS A 83 52.80 -26.44 16.63
CA CYS A 83 54.10 -26.89 17.14
C CYS A 83 54.24 -28.40 16.95
N VAL A 84 55.23 -28.85 16.17
CA VAL A 84 55.41 -30.27 15.86
C VAL A 84 56.15 -30.96 17.01
N GLY A 85 55.67 -32.14 17.42
CA GLY A 85 56.31 -32.95 18.48
C GLY A 85 56.18 -32.39 19.89
N VAL A 86 55.16 -31.55 20.15
CA VAL A 86 54.85 -30.97 21.46
C VAL A 86 53.45 -31.42 21.89
N GLU A 87 53.34 -32.04 23.07
CA GLU A 87 52.09 -32.47 23.70
C GLU A 87 51.90 -31.75 25.05
N PRO A 88 50.67 -31.32 25.42
CA PRO A 88 49.43 -31.39 24.62
C PRO A 88 49.49 -30.51 23.36
N CYS A 89 48.58 -30.72 22.41
CA CYS A 89 48.55 -30.03 21.11
C CYS A 89 48.81 -28.51 21.25
N THR A 90 49.99 -28.04 20.84
CA THR A 90 50.39 -26.64 21.06
C THR A 90 50.32 -25.83 19.75
N LEU A 91 49.77 -24.62 19.84
CA LEU A 91 49.71 -23.64 18.77
C LEU A 91 50.62 -22.46 19.09
N ALA A 92 51.45 -22.07 18.13
CA ALA A 92 52.34 -20.92 18.20
C ALA A 92 51.74 -19.73 17.47
N LEU A 93 51.83 -18.55 18.08
CA LEU A 93 51.43 -17.27 17.50
C LEU A 93 52.65 -16.35 17.37
N ASP A 94 53.00 -16.00 16.15
CA ASP A 94 54.03 -14.99 15.86
C ASP A 94 53.36 -13.66 15.55
N ILE A 95 53.65 -12.65 16.38
CA ILE A 95 53.04 -11.33 16.32
C ILE A 95 54.04 -10.37 15.70
N GLU A 96 53.53 -9.51 14.82
CA GLU A 96 54.29 -8.40 14.25
C GLU A 96 55.03 -7.60 15.32
N GLY A 97 56.26 -7.19 14.99
CA GLY A 97 57.12 -6.49 15.94
C GLY A 97 56.65 -5.07 16.20
N THR A 98 56.90 -4.60 17.42
CA THR A 98 56.64 -3.22 17.84
C THR A 98 57.77 -2.28 17.40
N ASP A 99 57.52 -0.98 17.42
CA ASP A 99 58.48 0.11 17.15
C ASP A 99 58.94 0.19 15.68
N GLY A 100 58.04 -0.12 14.75
CA GLY A 100 58.30 -0.11 13.31
C GLY A 100 57.93 1.22 12.65
N SER A 101 58.87 1.92 12.00
CA SER A 101 58.57 3.18 11.30
C SER A 101 57.62 3.02 10.09
N GLU A 102 57.28 1.79 9.71
CA GLU A 102 56.59 1.44 8.46
C GLU A 102 55.06 1.65 8.51
N ARG A 103 54.45 1.81 9.71
CA ARG A 103 52.99 2.00 9.88
C ARG A 103 52.54 3.41 10.26
N GLY A 104 53.44 4.33 10.58
CA GLY A 104 53.08 5.72 10.93
C GLY A 104 52.21 5.83 12.19
N GLN A 105 51.21 6.73 12.21
CA GLN A 105 50.36 6.97 13.39
C GLN A 105 49.43 5.79 13.76
N ASP A 106 49.15 4.87 12.83
CA ASP A 106 48.32 3.68 13.07
C ASP A 106 49.08 2.54 13.76
N ASP A 107 50.41 2.67 13.90
CA ASP A 107 51.28 1.63 14.47
C ASP A 107 50.92 1.32 15.92
N THR A 108 50.82 2.37 16.75
CA THR A 108 50.47 2.22 18.18
C THR A 108 49.08 1.66 18.41
N ALA A 109 48.14 1.82 17.47
CA ALA A 109 46.80 1.23 17.57
C ALA A 109 46.82 -0.27 17.26
N PHE A 110 47.59 -0.69 16.25
CA PHE A 110 47.74 -2.10 15.89
C PHE A 110 48.54 -2.87 16.95
N GLU A 111 49.63 -2.30 17.45
CA GLU A 111 50.45 -2.88 18.53
C GLU A 111 49.62 -3.15 19.78
N LYS A 112 48.81 -2.19 20.22
CA LYS A 112 47.92 -2.36 21.38
C LYS A 112 46.91 -3.48 21.14
N LYS A 113 46.25 -3.51 19.98
CA LYS A 113 45.25 -4.52 19.63
C LYS A 113 45.85 -5.92 19.53
N SER A 114 47.00 -6.05 18.90
CA SER A 114 47.70 -7.33 18.74
C SER A 114 48.25 -7.87 20.06
N ALA A 115 48.79 -7.01 20.93
CA ALA A 115 49.21 -7.39 22.28
C ALA A 115 48.03 -7.81 23.17
N LEU A 116 46.93 -7.06 23.15
CA LEU A 116 45.70 -7.44 23.87
C LEU A 116 45.13 -8.76 23.37
N PHE A 117 45.12 -8.96 22.06
CA PHE A 117 44.67 -10.21 21.45
C PHE A 117 45.54 -11.39 21.90
N ALA A 118 46.87 -11.23 21.89
CA ALA A 118 47.81 -12.22 22.39
C ALA A 118 47.54 -12.59 23.85
N MET A 119 47.39 -11.59 24.71
CA MET A 119 47.09 -11.78 26.13
C MET A 119 45.74 -12.48 26.36
N ALA A 120 44.74 -12.22 25.51
CA ALA A 120 43.41 -12.80 25.64
C ALA A 120 43.33 -14.27 25.19
N ILE A 121 44.17 -14.67 24.22
CA ILE A 121 44.10 -16.01 23.62
C ILE A 121 45.26 -16.93 24.00
N SER A 122 46.36 -16.42 24.52
CA SER A 122 47.51 -17.24 24.85
C SER A 122 47.48 -17.72 26.29
N ASP A 123 47.86 -18.98 26.47
CA ASP A 123 48.13 -19.56 27.79
C ASP A 123 49.55 -19.19 28.25
N ILE A 124 50.47 -18.94 27.31
CA ILE A 124 51.84 -18.48 27.55
C ILE A 124 52.16 -17.32 26.62
N VAL A 125 52.58 -16.18 27.19
CA VAL A 125 53.07 -15.03 26.43
C VAL A 125 54.57 -14.87 26.65
N MET A 126 55.33 -15.02 25.57
CA MET A 126 56.77 -14.79 25.54
C MET A 126 57.05 -13.34 25.17
N ILE A 127 57.71 -12.60 26.05
CA ILE A 127 58.16 -11.23 25.79
C ILE A 127 59.63 -11.30 25.41
N ASN A 128 59.91 -11.13 24.12
CA ASN A 128 61.27 -11.11 23.60
C ASN A 128 61.85 -9.70 23.69
N MET A 129 63.01 -9.55 24.31
CA MET A 129 63.64 -8.24 24.54
C MET A 129 65.16 -8.34 24.50
N TRP A 130 65.83 -7.29 24.02
CA TRP A 130 67.28 -7.25 24.04
C TRP A 130 67.79 -6.95 25.44
N CYS A 131 68.89 -7.60 25.84
CA CYS A 131 69.47 -7.39 27.16
C CYS A 131 69.89 -5.93 27.41
N HIS A 132 70.23 -5.18 26.37
CA HIS A 132 70.65 -3.77 26.47
C HIS A 132 69.47 -2.78 26.53
N ASP A 133 68.24 -3.25 26.34
CA ASP A 133 67.02 -2.47 26.53
C ASP A 133 66.54 -2.52 28.00
N LEU A 134 67.09 -3.45 28.79
CA LEU A 134 66.85 -3.56 30.22
C LEU A 134 67.48 -2.37 30.95
N GLY A 135 66.64 -1.52 31.57
CA GLY A 135 67.06 -0.37 32.39
C GLY A 135 67.15 0.98 31.65
N ARG A 136 66.64 1.08 30.41
CA ARG A 136 66.73 2.29 29.57
C ARG A 136 65.80 3.47 29.94
N GLU A 137 65.10 3.45 31.07
CA GLU A 137 64.31 4.62 31.48
C GLU A 137 65.17 5.81 31.94
N ASN A 138 66.44 5.59 32.32
CA ASN A 138 67.33 6.67 32.71
C ASN A 138 68.77 6.49 32.19
N ALA A 139 69.23 7.52 31.47
CA ALA A 139 70.63 7.94 31.25
C ALA A 139 71.39 7.48 30.00
N ALA A 140 71.73 8.50 29.20
CA ALA A 140 72.98 8.59 28.45
C ALA A 140 74.17 8.48 29.42
N ASN A 141 75.01 7.45 29.30
CA ASN A 141 76.43 7.44 29.69
C ASN A 141 77.10 6.12 29.24
N LYS A 142 77.51 6.08 27.97
CA LYS A 142 78.05 4.89 27.29
C LYS A 142 79.47 4.39 27.71
N PRO A 143 80.39 5.15 28.33
CA PRO A 143 81.70 4.60 28.70
C PRO A 143 81.72 3.72 29.97
N LEU A 144 80.75 3.87 30.88
CA LEU A 144 80.63 3.09 32.11
C LEU A 144 80.04 1.68 31.88
N LEU A 145 79.30 1.50 30.79
CA LEU A 145 78.60 0.24 30.49
C LEU A 145 79.54 -0.93 30.21
N ARG A 146 80.81 -0.68 29.89
CA ARG A 146 81.82 -1.75 29.71
C ARG A 146 82.15 -2.46 31.03
N THR A 147 81.97 -1.79 32.17
CA THR A 147 82.12 -2.36 33.53
C THR A 147 80.79 -2.96 34.04
N VAL A 148 79.65 -2.52 33.51
CA VAL A 148 78.28 -2.94 33.90
C VAL A 148 77.84 -4.26 33.26
N PHE A 149 78.51 -4.73 32.19
CA PHE A 149 78.28 -6.07 31.63
C PHE A 149 78.67 -7.24 32.57
N GLN A 150 79.16 -6.95 33.78
CA GLN A 150 79.28 -7.90 34.89
C GLN A 150 78.09 -7.89 35.86
N THR A 151 76.96 -7.28 35.49
CA THR A 151 75.76 -7.40 36.32
C THR A 151 75.26 -8.85 36.22
N PRO A 152 75.22 -9.62 37.33
CA PRO A 152 74.73 -10.99 37.29
C PRO A 152 73.30 -11.01 36.75
N PHE A 153 72.98 -11.93 35.84
CA PHE A 153 71.64 -12.12 35.28
C PHE A 153 70.54 -12.11 36.36
N LYS A 154 70.85 -12.62 37.56
CA LYS A 154 69.97 -12.61 38.73
C LYS A 154 69.51 -11.19 39.15
N ASN A 155 70.35 -10.18 39.03
CA ASN A 155 69.99 -8.80 39.37
C ASN A 155 69.05 -8.20 38.31
N LEU A 156 69.31 -8.47 37.02
CA LEU A 156 68.40 -8.04 35.94
C LEU A 156 67.02 -8.71 36.06
N GLU A 157 66.97 -10.00 36.42
CA GLU A 157 65.71 -10.68 36.70
C GLU A 157 64.94 -10.02 37.85
N LEU A 158 65.62 -9.65 38.94
CA LEU A 158 64.99 -8.98 40.08
C LEU A 158 64.43 -7.61 39.71
N ASP A 159 65.16 -6.83 38.91
CA ASP A 159 64.73 -5.50 38.50
C ASP A 159 63.53 -5.57 37.55
N LEU A 160 63.56 -6.49 36.58
CA LEU A 160 62.40 -6.78 35.71
C LEU A 160 61.15 -7.15 36.52
N ARG A 161 61.28 -8.02 37.52
CA ARG A 161 60.15 -8.40 38.39
C ARG A 161 59.59 -7.20 39.17
N LYS A 162 60.45 -6.29 39.62
CA LYS A 162 60.01 -5.05 40.30
C LYS A 162 59.26 -4.14 39.34
N ASP A 163 59.77 -3.96 38.12
CA ASP A 163 59.14 -3.06 37.15
C ASP A 163 57.79 -3.59 36.67
N ILE A 164 57.66 -4.89 36.42
CA ILE A 164 56.36 -5.53 36.13
C ILE A 164 55.38 -5.31 37.29
N LYS A 165 55.84 -5.42 38.54
CA LYS A 165 55.00 -5.16 39.71
C LYS A 165 54.55 -3.69 39.78
N LYS A 166 55.45 -2.73 39.51
CA LYS A 166 55.08 -1.31 39.45
C LYS A 166 54.02 -1.04 38.38
N ILE A 167 54.17 -1.66 37.20
CA ILE A 167 53.18 -1.56 36.13
C ILE A 167 51.84 -2.11 36.61
N TRP A 168 51.82 -3.29 37.23
CA TRP A 168 50.60 -3.87 37.79
C TRP A 168 49.93 -2.94 38.81
N ASP A 169 50.70 -2.37 39.74
CA ASP A 169 50.19 -1.51 40.80
C ASP A 169 49.63 -0.19 40.25
N ALA A 170 50.21 0.35 39.16
CA ALA A 170 49.77 1.59 38.52
C ALA A 170 48.50 1.44 37.65
N VAL A 171 48.17 0.23 37.18
CA VAL A 171 46.97 0.00 36.35
C VAL A 171 45.69 0.15 37.21
N PRO A 172 44.70 0.96 36.77
CA PRO A 172 43.40 1.05 37.43
C PRO A 172 42.69 -0.31 37.46
N LYS A 173 42.30 -0.76 38.65
CA LYS A 173 41.64 -2.06 38.86
C LYS A 173 40.16 -1.86 39.21
N PRO A 174 39.24 -2.72 38.76
CA PRO A 174 37.87 -2.73 39.22
C PRO A 174 37.80 -2.97 40.74
N GLN A 175 36.73 -2.49 41.39
CA GLN A 175 36.56 -2.58 42.85
C GLN A 175 36.69 -4.02 43.40
N ALA A 176 36.23 -5.02 42.63
CA ALA A 176 36.34 -6.43 42.99
C ALA A 176 37.79 -6.96 43.04
N HIS A 177 38.74 -6.29 42.38
CA HIS A 177 40.12 -6.73 42.23
C HIS A 177 41.17 -5.75 42.75
N GLU A 178 40.77 -4.68 43.45
CA GLU A 178 41.65 -3.59 43.90
C GLU A 178 42.88 -4.06 44.70
N ARG A 179 42.73 -5.14 45.50
CA ARG A 179 43.78 -5.70 46.36
C ARG A 179 44.40 -7.01 45.84
N THR A 180 44.07 -7.43 44.62
CA THR A 180 44.51 -8.73 44.08
C THR A 180 45.99 -8.68 43.68
N PRO A 181 46.84 -9.58 44.19
CA PRO A 181 48.26 -9.59 43.85
C PRO A 181 48.49 -10.06 42.41
N PHE A 182 49.52 -9.54 41.75
CA PHE A 182 49.91 -9.92 40.37
C PHE A 182 50.09 -11.44 40.18
N SER A 183 50.64 -12.12 41.20
CA SER A 183 50.90 -13.56 41.20
C SER A 183 49.65 -14.44 41.16
N GLU A 184 48.46 -13.88 41.39
CA GLU A 184 47.19 -14.62 41.26
C GLU A 184 46.79 -14.82 39.80
N PHE A 185 47.19 -13.89 38.92
CA PHE A 185 46.86 -13.93 37.49
C PHE A 185 48.04 -14.37 36.62
N PHE A 186 49.28 -14.01 37.00
CA PHE A 186 50.45 -14.18 36.16
C PHE A 186 51.62 -14.84 36.89
N SER A 187 52.24 -15.81 36.23
CA SER A 187 53.55 -16.35 36.61
C SER A 187 54.62 -15.81 35.66
N VAL A 188 55.69 -15.22 36.20
CA VAL A 188 56.79 -14.64 35.41
C VAL A 188 58.06 -15.47 35.58
N HIS A 189 58.63 -15.85 34.45
CA HIS A 189 59.92 -16.52 34.33
C HIS A 189 60.82 -15.74 33.36
N VAL A 190 62.05 -15.46 33.78
CA VAL A 190 63.04 -14.74 32.95
C VAL A 190 64.11 -15.74 32.52
N VAL A 191 64.45 -15.74 31.23
CA VAL A 191 65.44 -16.64 30.64
C VAL A 191 66.40 -15.81 29.78
N GLY A 192 67.69 -15.98 30.00
CA GLY A 192 68.73 -15.35 29.20
C GLY A 192 69.17 -16.30 28.08
N LEU A 193 69.24 -15.77 26.86
CA LEU A 193 69.74 -16.50 25.69
C LEU A 193 71.05 -15.86 25.22
N SER A 194 72.02 -16.71 24.88
CA SER A 194 73.32 -16.33 24.33
C SER A 194 73.16 -15.73 22.94
N ASN A 195 74.14 -14.94 22.50
CA ASN A 195 74.06 -14.29 21.18
C ASN A 195 74.07 -15.34 20.06
N TYR A 196 73.04 -15.31 19.19
CA TYR A 196 72.85 -16.29 18.12
C TYR A 196 73.99 -16.31 17.08
N GLU A 197 74.53 -15.14 16.71
CA GLU A 197 75.58 -15.04 15.68
C GLU A 197 76.94 -15.49 16.21
N PHE A 198 77.28 -15.11 17.46
CA PHE A 198 78.60 -15.39 18.04
C PHE A 198 78.69 -16.74 18.79
N LEU A 199 77.59 -17.22 19.37
CA LEU A 199 77.55 -18.40 20.24
C LEU A 199 76.35 -19.30 19.90
N LYS A 200 76.24 -19.68 18.62
CA LYS A 200 75.11 -20.45 18.10
C LYS A 200 74.85 -21.77 18.83
N GLU A 201 75.88 -22.59 19.05
CA GLU A 201 75.73 -23.91 19.72
C GLU A 201 75.16 -23.76 21.13
N LYS A 202 75.65 -22.77 21.88
CA LYS A 202 75.17 -22.49 23.24
C LYS A 202 73.75 -21.93 23.24
N PHE A 203 73.41 -21.09 22.26
CA PHE A 203 72.03 -20.62 22.07
C PHE A 203 71.08 -21.79 21.79
N GLU A 204 71.45 -22.71 20.90
CA GLU A 204 70.64 -23.89 20.57
C GLU A 204 70.43 -24.79 21.79
N GLU A 205 71.47 -24.96 22.63
CA GLU A 205 71.38 -25.69 23.90
C GLU A 205 70.42 -25.00 24.90
N GLU A 206 70.55 -23.68 25.08
CA GLU A 206 69.68 -22.88 25.97
C GLU A 206 68.21 -22.88 25.48
N VAL A 207 68.00 -22.84 24.16
CA VAL A 207 66.67 -22.96 23.53
C VAL A 207 66.08 -24.35 23.74
N ALA A 208 66.89 -25.42 23.65
CA ALA A 208 66.44 -26.77 23.94
C ALA A 208 66.02 -26.93 25.42
N GLN A 209 66.75 -26.33 26.35
CA GLN A 209 66.39 -26.29 27.78
C GLN A 209 65.08 -25.52 28.00
N LEU A 210 64.90 -24.38 27.32
CA LEU A 210 63.66 -23.61 27.37
C LEU A 210 62.47 -24.42 26.84
N LYS A 211 62.64 -25.13 25.72
CA LYS A 211 61.62 -26.03 25.16
C LYS A 211 61.19 -27.08 26.18
N GLN A 212 62.15 -27.79 26.79
CA GLN A 212 61.85 -28.79 27.82
C GLN A 212 61.09 -28.18 29.01
N ARG A 213 61.47 -26.99 29.45
CA ARG A 213 60.80 -26.29 30.55
C ARG A 213 59.35 -25.95 30.21
N LEU A 214 59.07 -25.50 28.99
CA LEU A 214 57.71 -25.18 28.52
C LEU A 214 56.83 -26.43 28.43
N VAL A 215 57.36 -27.54 27.90
CA VAL A 215 56.66 -28.83 27.84
C VAL A 215 56.36 -29.37 29.24
N ASN A 216 57.32 -29.31 30.15
CA ASN A 216 57.12 -29.77 31.53
C ASN A 216 56.12 -28.89 32.30
N SER A 217 56.12 -27.58 32.04
CA SER A 217 55.21 -26.62 32.68
C SER A 217 53.76 -26.79 32.20
N THR A 218 53.57 -27.15 30.93
CA THR A 218 52.25 -27.41 30.33
C THR A 218 51.70 -28.79 30.72
N SER A 219 52.57 -29.79 30.94
CA SER A 219 52.17 -31.15 31.31
C SER A 219 51.83 -31.34 32.80
N SER A 220 52.40 -30.53 33.69
CA SER A 220 52.30 -30.73 35.16
C SER A 220 51.15 -29.96 35.82
N GLY A 221 50.39 -29.15 35.08
CA GLY A 221 49.29 -28.34 35.63
C GLY A 221 49.69 -27.39 36.78
N SER A 222 50.99 -27.16 36.96
CA SER A 222 51.58 -26.55 38.17
C SER A 222 51.73 -25.02 38.08
N LEU A 223 51.13 -24.38 37.09
CA LEU A 223 51.11 -22.92 36.95
C LEU A 223 49.99 -22.33 37.84
N PRO A 224 50.31 -21.46 38.81
CA PRO A 224 49.29 -20.70 39.54
C PRO A 224 48.46 -19.89 38.53
N GLY A 225 47.14 -20.06 38.55
CA GLY A 225 46.25 -19.42 37.58
C GLY A 225 46.00 -20.21 36.27
N TYR A 226 46.64 -21.37 36.07
CA TYR A 226 46.34 -22.29 34.96
C TYR A 226 44.96 -22.92 35.14
N ARG A 227 43.90 -22.17 34.81
CA ARG A 227 42.59 -22.76 34.62
C ARG A 227 42.64 -23.52 33.31
N ARG A 228 42.44 -24.84 33.36
CA ARG A 228 42.19 -25.67 32.18
C ARG A 228 41.26 -24.91 31.25
N ARG A 229 41.71 -24.68 30.02
CA ARG A 229 40.93 -23.98 29.02
C ARG A 229 39.65 -24.77 28.81
N ALA A 230 38.51 -24.21 29.24
CA ALA A 230 37.22 -24.89 29.23
C ALA A 230 36.60 -24.94 27.82
N VAL A 231 37.34 -24.49 26.80
CA VAL A 231 36.84 -24.37 25.44
C VAL A 231 37.28 -25.58 24.63
N PRO A 232 36.34 -26.36 24.09
CA PRO A 232 36.67 -27.43 23.17
C PRO A 232 37.39 -26.88 21.94
N ALA A 233 38.39 -27.61 21.44
CA ALA A 233 39.12 -27.22 20.24
C ALA A 233 38.20 -26.97 19.02
N SER A 234 37.02 -27.59 18.98
CA SER A 234 35.99 -27.36 17.96
C SER A 234 35.39 -25.94 17.95
N ALA A 235 35.48 -25.20 19.06
CA ALA A 235 34.94 -23.85 19.19
C ALA A 235 36.02 -22.75 19.06
N PHE A 236 37.26 -23.15 18.77
CA PHE A 236 38.42 -22.26 18.75
C PHE A 236 38.34 -21.19 17.66
N SER A 237 38.03 -21.56 16.40
CA SER A 237 37.95 -20.61 15.29
C SER A 237 36.99 -19.45 15.60
N LEU A 238 35.81 -19.81 16.09
CA LEU A 238 34.73 -18.88 16.41
C LEU A 238 35.08 -17.98 17.61
N MET A 239 35.71 -18.56 18.65
CA MET A 239 36.18 -17.78 19.80
C MET A 239 37.15 -16.69 19.37
N ILE A 240 38.18 -17.05 18.61
CA ILE A 240 39.23 -16.11 18.22
C ILE A 240 38.66 -15.02 17.30
N GLN A 241 37.77 -15.38 16.37
CA GLN A 241 37.06 -14.41 15.53
C GLN A 241 36.28 -13.39 16.37
N GLN A 242 35.53 -13.84 17.38
CA GLN A 242 34.75 -12.95 18.22
C GLN A 242 35.64 -12.07 19.11
N ILE A 243 36.69 -12.63 19.72
CA ILE A 243 37.65 -11.86 20.52
C ILE A 243 38.28 -10.75 19.67
N TRP A 244 38.73 -11.06 18.44
CA TRP A 244 39.27 -10.04 17.55
C TRP A 244 38.24 -8.99 17.15
N LYS A 245 36.99 -9.40 16.90
CA LYS A 245 35.89 -8.48 16.56
C LYS A 245 35.63 -7.47 17.67
N GLU A 246 35.60 -7.90 18.93
CA GLU A 246 35.44 -7.00 20.09
C GLU A 246 36.64 -6.06 20.23
N ILE A 247 37.86 -6.59 20.15
CA ILE A 247 39.11 -5.79 20.22
C ILE A 247 39.15 -4.75 19.09
N LYS A 248 38.72 -5.11 17.88
CA LYS A 248 38.68 -4.19 16.74
C LYS A 248 37.68 -3.05 16.94
N GLN A 249 36.57 -3.30 17.64
CA GLN A 249 35.50 -2.33 17.90
C GLN A 249 35.76 -1.37 19.07
N ASN A 250 36.87 -1.53 19.82
CA ASN A 250 37.27 -0.67 20.93
C ASN A 250 36.16 -0.42 21.99
N LYS A 251 35.26 -1.38 22.21
CA LYS A 251 34.40 -1.36 23.41
C LYS A 251 35.28 -1.77 24.59
N ASP A 252 35.04 -1.20 25.77
CA ASP A 252 35.68 -1.67 27.01
C ASP A 252 35.73 -3.21 26.97
N LEU A 253 36.94 -3.80 27.13
CA LEU A 253 37.20 -5.23 26.88
C LEU A 253 36.50 -6.12 27.91
N ASP A 254 35.16 -6.13 27.90
CA ASP A 254 34.34 -7.07 28.63
C ASP A 254 34.23 -8.34 27.78
N LEU A 255 35.36 -9.07 27.71
CA LEU A 255 35.42 -10.34 27.02
C LEU A 255 34.50 -11.31 27.77
N PRO A 256 33.42 -11.82 27.14
CA PRO A 256 32.52 -12.75 27.80
C PRO A 256 33.32 -13.94 28.30
N SER A 257 33.01 -14.42 29.51
CA SER A 257 33.67 -15.63 30.03
C SER A 257 33.57 -16.75 29.00
N GLN A 258 34.62 -17.57 28.88
CA GLN A 258 34.72 -18.62 27.86
C GLN A 258 33.49 -19.55 27.82
N ARG A 259 32.84 -19.80 28.98
CA ARG A 259 31.56 -20.53 29.08
C ARG A 259 30.42 -19.81 28.38
N VAL A 260 30.28 -18.50 28.60
CA VAL A 260 29.24 -17.66 27.97
C VAL A 260 29.48 -17.55 26.47
N MET A 261 30.74 -17.48 26.03
CA MET A 261 31.10 -17.47 24.60
C MET A 261 30.66 -18.77 23.90
N VAL A 262 31.04 -19.93 24.43
CA VAL A 262 30.65 -21.24 23.85
C VAL A 262 29.14 -21.43 23.87
N ALA A 263 28.48 -21.06 24.97
CA ALA A 263 27.02 -21.07 25.07
C ALA A 263 26.38 -20.19 23.98
N THR A 264 26.92 -18.99 23.74
CA THR A 264 26.40 -18.05 22.74
C THR A 264 26.48 -18.64 21.35
N MET A 265 27.64 -19.18 20.98
CA MET A 265 27.84 -19.80 19.66
C MET A 265 26.92 -21.00 19.44
N ARG A 266 26.80 -21.89 20.43
CA ARG A 266 25.96 -23.10 20.32
C ARG A 266 24.47 -22.75 20.29
N CYS A 267 24.02 -21.85 21.15
CA CYS A 267 22.63 -21.38 21.19
C CYS A 267 22.24 -20.65 19.91
N GLU A 268 23.16 -19.93 19.28
CA GLU A 268 22.93 -19.24 18.01
C GLU A 268 22.86 -20.21 16.83
N ALA A 269 23.83 -21.11 16.68
CA ALA A 269 23.81 -22.12 15.63
C ALA A 269 22.55 -23.01 15.71
N THR A 270 22.12 -23.34 16.93
CA THR A 270 20.88 -24.11 17.16
C THR A 270 19.64 -23.30 16.79
N ALA A 271 19.61 -22.00 17.10
CA ALA A 271 18.52 -21.11 16.72
C ALA A 271 18.41 -20.99 15.18
N ASP A 272 19.52 -20.80 14.48
CA ASP A 272 19.55 -20.70 13.02
C ASP A 272 19.08 -22.00 12.35
N LYS A 273 19.57 -23.15 12.83
CA LYS A 273 19.11 -24.48 12.38
C LYS A 273 17.60 -24.65 12.59
N THR A 274 17.10 -24.30 13.78
CA THR A 274 15.68 -24.41 14.13
C THR A 274 14.82 -23.50 13.25
N LEU A 275 15.29 -22.28 12.96
CA LEU A 275 14.60 -21.37 12.06
C LEU A 275 14.55 -21.92 10.63
N GLY A 276 15.65 -22.49 10.13
CA GLY A 276 15.67 -23.15 8.83
C GLY A 276 14.64 -24.27 8.74
N GLN A 277 14.60 -25.15 9.74
CA GLN A 277 13.62 -26.24 9.82
C GLN A 277 12.17 -25.72 9.91
N PHE A 278 11.93 -24.61 10.60
CA PHE A 278 10.63 -23.95 10.63
C PHE A 278 10.21 -23.47 9.24
N MET A 279 11.10 -22.79 8.52
CA MET A 279 10.83 -22.24 7.18
C MET A 279 10.64 -23.32 6.12
N GLU A 280 11.31 -24.46 6.26
CA GLU A 280 11.18 -25.61 5.36
C GLU A 280 10.04 -26.56 5.75
N SER A 281 9.37 -26.31 6.88
CA SER A 281 8.33 -27.21 7.37
C SER A 281 7.11 -27.24 6.45
N GLU A 282 6.61 -28.44 6.17
CA GLU A 282 5.42 -28.62 5.33
C GLU A 282 4.19 -27.88 5.90
N ARG A 283 4.07 -27.85 7.23
CA ARG A 283 3.01 -27.11 7.93
C ARG A 283 3.09 -25.60 7.73
N TRP A 284 4.31 -25.03 7.73
CA TRP A 284 4.52 -23.61 7.45
C TRP A 284 4.30 -23.28 5.97
N LEU A 285 4.88 -24.06 5.06
CA LEU A 285 4.79 -23.84 3.62
C LEU A 285 3.35 -23.97 3.10
N SER A 286 2.58 -24.93 3.61
CA SER A 286 1.16 -25.07 3.27
C SER A 286 0.33 -23.87 3.77
N LEU A 287 0.63 -23.37 4.97
CA LEU A 287 -0.02 -22.19 5.53
C LEU A 287 0.31 -20.92 4.74
N GLN A 288 1.57 -20.76 4.34
CA GLN A 288 2.02 -19.65 3.51
C GLN A 288 1.32 -19.65 2.14
N LYS A 289 1.32 -20.78 1.42
CA LYS A 289 0.63 -20.91 0.13
C LYS A 289 -0.87 -20.63 0.25
N ALA A 290 -1.51 -21.11 1.32
CA ALA A 290 -2.93 -20.83 1.56
C ALA A 290 -3.18 -19.33 1.72
N ALA A 291 -2.33 -18.63 2.49
CA ALA A 291 -2.42 -17.19 2.71
C ALA A 291 -2.16 -16.33 1.45
N GLU A 292 -1.35 -16.83 0.52
CA GLU A 292 -1.11 -16.22 -0.81
C GLU A 292 -2.33 -16.37 -1.74
N THR A 293 -3.13 -17.43 -1.57
CA THR A 293 -4.35 -17.63 -2.37
C THR A 293 -5.58 -16.93 -1.80
N GLY A 294 -5.60 -16.66 -0.49
CA GLY A 294 -6.75 -16.02 0.15
C GLY A 294 -6.73 -16.05 1.68
N PRO A 295 -7.85 -15.67 2.31
CA PRO A 295 -7.93 -15.60 3.77
C PRO A 295 -7.95 -16.98 4.41
N VAL A 296 -7.07 -17.18 5.40
CA VAL A 296 -6.94 -18.45 6.14
C VAL A 296 -7.62 -18.32 7.50
N GLN A 297 -8.49 -19.28 7.84
CA GLN A 297 -9.11 -19.34 9.16
C GLN A 297 -8.11 -19.72 10.24
N ASP A 298 -8.23 -19.06 11.40
CA ASP A 298 -7.39 -19.28 12.59
C ASP A 298 -5.88 -19.16 12.30
N PHE A 299 -5.48 -18.29 11.37
CA PHE A 299 -4.08 -18.10 10.98
C PHE A 299 -3.17 -17.92 12.20
N GLY A 300 -3.51 -16.99 13.10
CA GLY A 300 -2.73 -16.74 14.31
C GLY A 300 -2.57 -17.98 15.20
N LYS A 301 -3.63 -18.77 15.42
CA LYS A 301 -3.54 -20.00 16.24
C LYS A 301 -2.64 -21.05 15.59
N ARG A 302 -2.72 -21.21 14.26
CA ARG A 302 -1.88 -22.14 13.50
C ARG A 302 -0.41 -21.76 13.56
N VAL A 303 -0.10 -20.47 13.32
CA VAL A 303 1.26 -19.94 13.46
C VAL A 303 1.78 -20.15 14.89
N SER A 304 0.98 -19.84 15.90
CA SER A 304 1.35 -20.02 17.31
C SER A 304 1.68 -21.47 17.64
N SER A 305 0.88 -22.41 17.14
CA SER A 305 1.07 -23.85 17.36
C SER A 305 2.37 -24.35 16.71
N ILE A 306 2.63 -23.95 15.45
CA ILE A 306 3.87 -24.30 14.75
C ILE A 306 5.07 -23.70 15.48
N LEU A 307 5.01 -22.41 15.81
CA LEU A 307 6.10 -21.70 16.48
C LEU A 307 6.40 -22.29 17.86
N TYR A 308 5.37 -22.63 18.64
CA TYR A 308 5.52 -23.25 19.96
C TYR A 308 6.27 -24.58 19.88
N TYR A 309 5.97 -25.41 18.87
CA TYR A 309 6.68 -26.67 18.65
C TYR A 309 8.19 -26.43 18.43
N TYR A 310 8.56 -25.55 17.51
CA TYR A 310 9.98 -25.28 17.21
C TYR A 310 10.72 -24.60 18.36
N LEU A 311 10.07 -23.68 19.08
CA LEU A 311 10.64 -23.10 20.30
C LEU A 311 10.87 -24.16 21.39
N SER A 312 9.96 -25.13 21.52
CA SER A 312 10.15 -26.25 22.46
C SER A 312 11.30 -27.17 22.04
N GLU A 313 11.50 -27.43 20.75
CA GLU A 313 12.62 -28.23 20.26
C GLU A 313 13.95 -27.51 20.51
N TYR A 314 13.99 -26.19 20.27
CA TYR A 314 15.12 -25.35 20.65
C TYR A 314 15.43 -25.48 22.14
N ASP A 315 14.42 -25.25 23.00
CA ASP A 315 14.58 -25.25 24.46
C ASP A 315 15.14 -26.58 24.99
N LYS A 316 14.82 -27.71 24.33
CA LYS A 316 15.39 -29.04 24.64
C LYS A 316 16.87 -29.17 24.24
N GLU A 317 17.24 -28.71 23.04
CA GLU A 317 18.62 -28.85 22.53
C GLU A 317 19.63 -27.97 23.30
N VAL A 318 19.20 -26.85 23.89
CA VAL A 318 20.11 -25.89 24.54
C VAL A 318 20.17 -25.98 26.07
N VAL A 319 19.38 -26.87 26.71
CA VAL A 319 19.09 -26.86 28.16
C VAL A 319 20.32 -26.73 29.08
N ASP A 320 21.45 -27.31 28.69
CA ASP A 320 22.69 -27.35 29.47
C ASP A 320 23.52 -26.05 29.42
N PHE A 321 23.16 -25.11 28.53
CA PHE A 321 23.89 -23.85 28.36
C PHE A 321 23.44 -22.77 29.34
N ASP A 322 24.17 -21.65 29.38
CA ASP A 322 23.85 -20.50 30.22
C ASP A 322 22.41 -19.99 29.99
N GLU A 323 21.69 -19.70 31.07
CA GLU A 323 20.28 -19.31 31.02
C GLU A 323 20.06 -17.94 30.37
N GLY A 324 20.94 -16.97 30.63
CA GLY A 324 20.85 -15.64 30.04
C GLY A 324 21.04 -15.67 28.54
N VAL A 325 22.04 -16.44 28.09
CA VAL A 325 22.32 -16.67 26.67
C VAL A 325 21.15 -17.36 25.98
N ARG A 326 20.63 -18.45 26.56
CA ARG A 326 19.48 -19.19 26.00
C ARG A 326 18.26 -18.31 25.82
N LYS A 327 17.86 -17.57 26.86
CA LYS A 327 16.68 -16.69 26.79
C LYS A 327 16.85 -15.61 25.72
N SER A 328 18.03 -15.01 25.64
CA SER A 328 18.37 -14.00 24.63
C SER A 328 18.26 -14.56 23.21
N LYS A 329 18.91 -15.69 22.93
CA LYS A 329 18.90 -16.31 21.60
C LYS A 329 17.54 -16.91 21.23
N ARG A 330 16.79 -17.44 22.19
CA ARG A 330 15.39 -17.85 22.03
C ARG A 330 14.50 -16.69 21.59
N HIS A 331 14.62 -15.54 22.24
CA HIS A 331 13.85 -14.35 21.86
C HIS A 331 14.21 -13.86 20.45
N MET A 332 15.48 -13.95 20.06
CA MET A 332 15.92 -13.63 18.70
C MET A 332 15.32 -14.58 17.65
N LEU A 333 15.28 -15.89 17.94
CA LEU A 333 14.60 -16.88 17.11
C LEU A 333 13.10 -16.57 16.95
N GLU A 334 12.41 -16.34 18.06
CA GLU A 334 10.99 -15.99 18.08
C GLU A 334 10.72 -14.73 17.24
N SER A 335 11.52 -13.68 17.41
CA SER A 335 11.39 -12.42 16.66
C SER A 335 11.53 -12.63 15.15
N ARG A 336 12.53 -13.40 14.69
CA ARG A 336 12.75 -13.69 13.25
C ARG A 336 11.63 -14.53 12.64
N ALA A 337 11.15 -15.53 13.39
CA ALA A 337 10.00 -16.33 12.94
C ALA A 337 8.73 -15.49 12.85
N LEU A 338 8.49 -14.60 13.83
CA LEU A 338 7.36 -13.68 13.83
C LEU A 338 7.43 -12.64 12.71
N GLN A 339 8.62 -12.13 12.36
CA GLN A 339 8.79 -11.24 11.20
C GLN A 339 8.38 -11.94 9.90
N SER A 340 8.78 -13.20 9.74
CA SER A 340 8.37 -14.02 8.59
C SER A 340 6.86 -14.24 8.58
N ALA A 341 6.26 -14.51 9.75
CA ALA A 341 4.81 -14.63 9.89
C ALA A 341 4.05 -13.33 9.63
N GLN A 342 4.62 -12.19 10.00
CA GLN A 342 4.03 -10.87 9.74
C GLN A 342 3.98 -10.57 8.24
N ALA A 343 4.99 -10.96 7.45
CA ALA A 343 4.98 -10.79 6.00
C ALA A 343 3.82 -11.57 5.34
N VAL A 344 3.60 -12.81 5.77
CA VAL A 344 2.48 -13.65 5.31
C VAL A 344 1.14 -13.07 5.77
N TYR A 345 1.05 -12.60 7.01
CA TYR A 345 -0.13 -11.93 7.55
C TYR A 345 -0.50 -10.68 6.74
N ASN A 346 0.47 -9.84 6.40
CA ASN A 346 0.23 -8.64 5.58
C ASN A 346 -0.32 -8.99 4.18
N THR A 347 0.18 -10.08 3.58
CA THR A 347 -0.35 -10.58 2.29
C THR A 347 -1.81 -11.00 2.43
N MET A 348 -2.13 -11.75 3.49
CA MET A 348 -3.51 -12.16 3.79
C MET A 348 -4.44 -10.96 4.05
N LEU A 349 -3.95 -9.91 4.73
CA LEU A 349 -4.72 -8.69 4.98
C LEU A 349 -5.11 -7.99 3.67
N VAL A 350 -4.25 -7.98 2.66
CA VAL A 350 -4.58 -7.43 1.33
C VAL A 350 -5.73 -8.20 0.69
N HIS A 351 -5.72 -9.53 0.76
CA HIS A 351 -6.85 -10.34 0.25
C HIS A 351 -8.14 -10.09 1.03
N LEU A 352 -8.06 -9.95 2.36
CA LEU A 352 -9.21 -9.59 3.19
C LEU A 352 -9.75 -8.20 2.82
N CYS A 353 -8.89 -7.21 2.53
CA CYS A 353 -9.31 -5.91 2.05
C CYS A 353 -10.07 -6.00 0.73
N SER A 354 -9.53 -6.73 -0.26
CA SER A 354 -10.19 -6.92 -1.54
C SER A 354 -11.56 -7.60 -1.37
N LYS A 355 -11.64 -8.64 -0.52
CA LYS A 355 -12.89 -9.33 -0.21
C LYS A 355 -13.92 -8.40 0.46
N ALA A 356 -13.49 -7.61 1.44
CA ALA A 356 -14.36 -6.65 2.13
C ALA A 356 -14.86 -5.56 1.18
N PHE A 357 -13.99 -5.06 0.30
CA PHE A 357 -14.34 -4.03 -0.68
C PHE A 357 -15.33 -4.53 -1.73
N GLU A 358 -15.13 -5.73 -2.28
CA GLU A 358 -16.09 -6.34 -3.21
C GLU A 358 -17.42 -6.66 -2.52
N GLY A 359 -17.39 -7.16 -1.28
CA GLY A 359 -18.60 -7.35 -0.47
C GLY A 359 -19.37 -6.05 -0.24
N PHE A 360 -18.65 -4.95 0.03
CA PHE A 360 -19.23 -3.62 0.12
C PHE A 360 -19.89 -3.18 -1.18
N LYS A 361 -19.23 -3.33 -2.35
CA LYS A 361 -19.80 -2.97 -3.65
C LYS A 361 -21.12 -3.68 -3.93
N VAL A 362 -21.17 -4.99 -3.67
CA VAL A 362 -22.39 -5.80 -3.87
C VAL A 362 -23.52 -5.30 -2.97
N ARG A 363 -23.26 -5.10 -1.68
CA ARG A 363 -24.26 -4.57 -0.73
C ARG A 363 -24.72 -3.17 -1.11
N ALA A 364 -23.80 -2.29 -1.47
CA ALA A 364 -24.10 -0.92 -1.86
C ALA A 364 -24.92 -0.83 -3.15
N ALA A 365 -24.68 -1.70 -4.12
CA ALA A 365 -25.47 -1.76 -5.36
C ALA A 365 -26.95 -2.10 -5.10
N SER A 366 -27.22 -2.93 -4.09
CA SER A 366 -28.58 -3.35 -3.69
C SER A 366 -29.36 -2.31 -2.87
N LEU A 367 -28.74 -1.18 -2.50
CA LEU A 367 -29.40 -0.16 -1.71
C LEU A 367 -30.52 0.54 -2.50
N ASN A 368 -31.66 0.72 -1.82
CA ASN A 368 -32.79 1.46 -2.35
C ASN A 368 -32.51 2.97 -2.28
N PRO A 369 -32.58 3.71 -3.41
CA PRO A 369 -32.33 5.14 -3.41
C PRO A 369 -33.49 5.99 -2.82
N GLU A 370 -34.68 5.44 -2.58
CA GLU A 370 -35.88 6.25 -2.28
C GLU A 370 -36.03 6.69 -0.82
N LYS A 371 -35.48 5.94 0.14
CA LYS A 371 -35.69 6.23 1.57
C LYS A 371 -34.45 5.95 2.40
N GLY A 372 -33.93 7.00 3.04
CA GLY A 372 -32.79 6.90 3.95
C GLY A 372 -31.55 6.32 3.29
N PHE A 373 -31.26 6.72 2.04
CA PHE A 373 -30.12 6.20 1.28
C PHE A 373 -28.80 6.50 2.01
N ASP A 374 -28.58 7.74 2.45
CA ASP A 374 -27.33 8.11 3.14
C ASP A 374 -27.18 7.39 4.49
N GLU A 375 -28.27 7.19 5.22
CA GLU A 375 -28.28 6.40 6.47
C GLU A 375 -27.97 4.92 6.19
N SER A 376 -28.57 4.35 5.14
CA SER A 376 -28.37 2.96 4.73
C SER A 376 -26.95 2.73 4.18
N LEU A 377 -26.40 3.72 3.48
CA LEU A 377 -25.03 3.72 2.99
C LEU A 377 -24.04 3.80 4.16
N ARG A 378 -24.25 4.71 5.12
CA ARG A 378 -23.46 4.77 6.36
C ARG A 378 -23.51 3.44 7.12
N ALA A 379 -24.69 2.83 7.26
CA ALA A 379 -24.84 1.52 7.89
C ALA A 379 -24.10 0.39 7.12
N CYS A 380 -24.13 0.43 5.79
CA CYS A 380 -23.39 -0.50 4.92
C CYS A 380 -21.87 -0.35 5.07
N ILE A 381 -21.36 0.88 5.16
CA ILE A 381 -19.94 1.16 5.40
C ILE A 381 -19.54 0.62 6.78
N LEU A 382 -20.30 0.97 7.83
CA LEU A 382 -20.02 0.55 9.21
C LEU A 382 -20.05 -0.97 9.39
N SER A 383 -21.01 -1.66 8.79
CA SER A 383 -21.10 -3.13 8.83
C SER A 383 -19.93 -3.79 8.10
N SER A 384 -19.59 -3.31 6.89
CA SER A 384 -18.45 -3.83 6.11
C SER A 384 -17.13 -3.65 6.85
N MET A 385 -16.93 -2.49 7.49
CA MET A 385 -15.73 -2.22 8.28
C MET A 385 -15.68 -3.03 9.58
N ARG A 386 -16.84 -3.30 10.20
CA ARG A 386 -16.93 -4.17 11.38
C ARG A 386 -16.56 -5.61 11.04
N GLU A 387 -17.10 -6.16 9.94
CA GLU A 387 -16.75 -7.50 9.44
C GLU A 387 -15.25 -7.60 9.16
N PHE A 388 -14.69 -6.62 8.46
CA PHE A 388 -13.26 -6.58 8.16
C PHE A 388 -12.39 -6.55 9.43
N ARG A 389 -12.73 -5.69 10.40
CA ARG A 389 -12.01 -5.62 11.68
C ARG A 389 -12.08 -6.94 12.45
N GLN A 390 -13.23 -7.62 12.42
CA GLN A 390 -13.38 -8.93 13.05
C GLN A 390 -12.46 -9.97 12.38
N TRP A 391 -12.45 -10.03 11.05
CA TRP A 391 -11.56 -10.94 10.31
C TRP A 391 -10.08 -10.68 10.60
N CYS A 392 -9.67 -9.42 10.71
CA CYS A 392 -8.31 -9.05 11.12
C CYS A 392 -8.00 -9.50 12.55
N ALA A 393 -8.95 -9.32 13.49
CA ALA A 393 -8.78 -9.73 14.88
C ALA A 393 -8.67 -11.26 15.01
N ASP A 394 -9.52 -12.01 14.31
CA ASP A 394 -9.53 -13.48 14.34
C ASP A 394 -8.24 -14.08 13.72
N ALA A 395 -7.65 -13.36 12.77
CA ALA A 395 -6.39 -13.73 12.13
C ALA A 395 -5.14 -13.35 12.94
N SER A 396 -5.27 -12.43 13.91
CA SER A 396 -4.15 -11.91 14.68
C SER A 396 -3.62 -12.90 15.73
N LEU A 397 -2.36 -12.72 16.14
CA LEU A 397 -1.75 -13.50 17.22
C LEU A 397 -2.16 -12.92 18.58
N GLN A 398 -2.78 -13.74 19.45
CA GLN A 398 -3.38 -13.35 20.74
C GLN A 398 -2.42 -12.65 21.74
N HIS A 399 -1.10 -12.69 21.51
CA HIS A 399 -0.08 -12.16 22.42
C HIS A 399 0.82 -11.07 21.81
N ARG A 400 0.53 -10.57 20.60
CA ARG A 400 1.34 -9.53 19.94
C ARG A 400 0.46 -8.47 19.25
N ASN A 401 0.79 -7.20 19.48
CA ASN A 401 0.12 -6.04 18.88
C ASN A 401 0.50 -5.86 17.40
N TRP A 402 0.15 -6.80 16.53
CA TRP A 402 0.26 -6.59 15.09
C TRP A 402 -0.76 -5.52 14.66
N SER A 403 -0.27 -4.30 14.42
CA SER A 403 -1.12 -3.19 14.03
C SER A 403 -1.64 -3.36 12.61
N PHE A 404 -2.95 -3.39 12.45
CA PHE A 404 -3.64 -3.36 11.16
C PHE A 404 -4.32 -2.00 10.89
N SER A 405 -3.98 -0.97 11.67
CA SER A 405 -4.55 0.39 11.58
C SER A 405 -4.35 1.01 10.20
N THR A 406 -3.14 0.97 9.67
CA THR A 406 -2.80 1.54 8.35
C THR A 406 -3.64 0.93 7.22
N ILE A 407 -3.90 -0.38 7.31
CA ILE A 407 -4.69 -1.10 6.32
C ILE A 407 -6.19 -0.81 6.48
N VAL A 408 -6.68 -0.72 7.72
CA VAL A 408 -8.06 -0.28 8.03
C VAL A 408 -8.30 1.14 7.51
N GLU A 409 -7.37 2.06 7.75
CA GLU A 409 -7.44 3.44 7.27
C GLU A 409 -7.44 3.52 5.74
N LYS A 410 -6.65 2.66 5.08
CA LYS A 410 -6.63 2.57 3.62
C LYS A 410 -7.97 2.06 3.08
N LEU A 411 -8.49 0.96 3.61
CA LEU A 411 -9.79 0.42 3.18
C LEU A 411 -10.93 1.41 3.42
N GLN A 412 -10.94 2.10 4.58
CA GLN A 412 -11.91 3.12 4.89
C GLN A 412 -11.90 4.24 3.83
N ARG A 413 -10.70 4.77 3.50
CA ARG A 413 -10.55 5.77 2.44
C ARG A 413 -11.04 5.28 1.08
N ASP A 414 -10.69 4.05 0.69
CA ASP A 414 -11.10 3.48 -0.59
C ASP A 414 -12.62 3.29 -0.67
N ILE A 415 -13.26 2.87 0.43
CA ILE A 415 -14.72 2.75 0.56
C ILE A 415 -15.38 4.14 0.49
N ASP A 416 -14.89 5.12 1.25
CA ASP A 416 -15.46 6.47 1.30
C ASP A 416 -15.38 7.17 -0.06
N VAL A 417 -14.25 7.05 -0.76
CA VAL A 417 -14.08 7.58 -2.12
C VAL A 417 -15.04 6.90 -3.08
N HIS A 418 -15.17 5.58 -3.03
CA HIS A 418 -16.09 4.85 -3.92
C HIS A 418 -17.57 5.17 -3.64
N ALA A 419 -17.93 5.31 -2.36
CA ALA A 419 -19.25 5.72 -1.91
C ALA A 419 -19.62 7.12 -2.41
N ALA A 420 -18.73 8.10 -2.23
CA ALA A 420 -18.96 9.48 -2.62
C ALA A 420 -18.97 9.68 -4.14
N SER A 421 -18.05 9.06 -4.87
CA SER A 421 -17.87 9.32 -6.31
C SER A 421 -18.75 8.46 -7.22
N PHE A 422 -18.86 7.15 -6.95
CA PHE A 422 -19.45 6.20 -7.87
C PHE A 422 -20.85 5.77 -7.45
N ILE A 423 -21.04 5.33 -6.19
CA ILE A 423 -22.33 4.82 -5.73
C ILE A 423 -23.35 5.95 -5.70
N ARG A 424 -22.99 7.11 -5.14
CA ARG A 424 -23.89 8.26 -5.07
C ARG A 424 -24.29 8.76 -6.45
N SER A 425 -23.34 8.89 -7.39
CA SER A 425 -23.64 9.39 -8.75
C SER A 425 -24.47 8.40 -9.57
N ALA A 426 -24.20 7.09 -9.45
CA ALA A 426 -25.00 6.04 -10.09
C ALA A 426 -26.44 6.04 -9.57
N LYS A 427 -26.62 6.05 -8.24
CA LYS A 427 -27.95 6.06 -7.62
C LYS A 427 -28.72 7.36 -7.84
N LEU A 428 -28.02 8.49 -7.90
CA LEU A 428 -28.62 9.76 -8.30
C LEU A 428 -29.13 9.73 -9.74
N SER A 429 -28.39 9.08 -10.64
CA SER A 429 -28.79 8.92 -12.05
C SER A 429 -30.01 8.00 -12.20
N GLU A 430 -30.07 6.92 -11.40
CA GLU A 430 -31.23 6.03 -11.29
C GLU A 430 -32.49 6.80 -10.86
N LEU A 431 -32.38 7.64 -9.82
CA LEU A 431 -33.48 8.50 -9.38
C LEU A 431 -33.90 9.53 -10.45
N LYS A 432 -32.93 10.20 -11.08
CA LYS A 432 -33.20 11.18 -12.16
C LYS A 432 -34.04 10.56 -13.27
N LEU A 433 -33.70 9.35 -13.71
CA LEU A 433 -34.42 8.65 -14.77
C LEU A 433 -35.85 8.31 -14.33
N LYS A 434 -36.00 7.75 -13.13
CA LYS A 434 -37.31 7.39 -12.57
C LYS A 434 -38.23 8.60 -12.43
N TYR A 435 -37.74 9.72 -11.88
CA TYR A 435 -38.53 10.93 -11.73
C TYR A 435 -38.89 11.56 -13.08
N LYS A 436 -37.97 11.52 -14.05
CA LYS A 436 -38.26 11.92 -15.43
C LYS A 436 -39.41 11.11 -16.01
N GLU A 437 -39.37 9.78 -15.93
CA GLU A 437 -40.41 8.89 -16.45
C GLU A 437 -41.77 9.13 -15.79
N GLN A 438 -41.80 9.27 -14.47
CA GLN A 438 -43.03 9.58 -13.72
C GLN A 438 -43.62 10.94 -14.11
N LEU A 439 -42.78 11.97 -14.24
CA LEU A 439 -43.19 13.32 -14.63
C LEU A 439 -43.76 13.34 -16.06
N VAL A 440 -43.07 12.70 -17.01
CA VAL A 440 -43.53 12.60 -18.41
C VAL A 440 -44.88 11.87 -18.48
N ALA A 441 -45.04 10.77 -17.75
CA ALA A 441 -46.29 10.01 -17.72
C ALA A 441 -47.45 10.83 -17.12
N SER A 442 -47.22 11.51 -15.99
CA SER A 442 -48.24 12.34 -15.34
C SER A 442 -48.66 13.52 -16.22
N LEU A 443 -47.69 14.26 -16.77
CA LEU A 443 -47.96 15.39 -17.67
C LEU A 443 -48.69 14.93 -18.92
N THR A 444 -48.26 13.85 -19.56
CA THR A 444 -48.91 13.33 -20.76
C THR A 444 -50.38 12.98 -20.50
N SER A 445 -50.67 12.31 -19.37
CA SER A 445 -52.03 11.92 -19.02
C SER A 445 -52.94 13.11 -18.71
N GLN A 446 -52.40 14.21 -18.17
CA GLN A 446 -53.20 15.36 -17.73
C GLN A 446 -53.31 16.47 -18.78
N VAL A 447 -52.29 16.64 -19.63
CA VAL A 447 -52.21 17.72 -20.62
C VAL A 447 -53.02 17.39 -21.88
N ASP A 448 -53.05 16.12 -22.33
CA ASP A 448 -53.80 15.73 -23.52
C ASP A 448 -55.31 16.07 -23.43
N PRO A 449 -56.02 15.79 -22.31
CA PRO A 449 -57.42 16.22 -22.13
C PRO A 449 -57.60 17.74 -22.02
N ALA A 450 -56.58 18.48 -21.59
CA ALA A 450 -56.66 19.91 -21.31
C ALA A 450 -56.72 20.78 -22.58
N PHE A 451 -56.36 20.22 -23.75
CA PHE A 451 -56.49 20.92 -25.04
C PHE A 451 -57.96 21.09 -25.48
N GLY A 452 -58.88 20.23 -25.01
CA GLY A 452 -60.33 20.43 -25.07
C GLY A 452 -60.88 21.01 -26.38
N ASP A 453 -61.72 22.04 -26.28
CA ASP A 453 -62.35 22.79 -27.38
C ASP A 453 -61.56 24.06 -27.79
N GLY A 454 -60.32 24.21 -27.30
CA GLY A 454 -59.48 25.36 -27.65
C GLY A 454 -59.90 26.72 -27.09
N GLY A 455 -60.74 26.76 -26.05
CA GLY A 455 -61.24 28.01 -25.46
C GLY A 455 -60.16 28.91 -24.81
N GLU A 456 -60.54 30.16 -24.49
CA GLU A 456 -59.65 31.19 -23.91
C GLU A 456 -58.97 30.77 -22.58
N GLY A 457 -59.50 29.75 -21.88
CA GLY A 457 -58.94 29.19 -20.63
C GLY A 457 -58.00 27.98 -20.79
N MET A 458 -57.74 27.52 -22.02
CA MET A 458 -56.92 26.33 -22.30
C MET A 458 -55.51 26.46 -21.72
N TRP A 459 -54.77 27.52 -22.11
CA TRP A 459 -53.40 27.74 -21.63
C TRP A 459 -53.33 28.02 -20.13
N VAL A 460 -54.37 28.59 -19.52
CA VAL A 460 -54.45 28.76 -18.06
C VAL A 460 -54.50 27.40 -17.35
N SER A 461 -55.24 26.44 -17.90
CA SER A 461 -55.34 25.08 -17.36
C SER A 461 -54.05 24.31 -17.57
N ILE A 462 -53.43 24.41 -18.75
CA ILE A 462 -52.13 23.79 -19.05
C ILE A 462 -51.02 24.34 -18.15
N ARG A 463 -50.94 25.67 -17.94
CA ARG A 463 -49.96 26.28 -17.02
C ARG A 463 -50.14 25.82 -15.58
N ARG A 464 -51.40 25.64 -15.13
CA ARG A 464 -51.69 25.12 -13.79
C ARG A 464 -51.20 23.68 -13.64
N ILE A 465 -51.47 22.81 -14.62
CA ILE A 465 -51.02 21.41 -14.64
C ILE A 465 -49.48 21.36 -14.66
N LEU A 466 -48.84 22.13 -15.55
CA LEU A 466 -47.39 22.23 -15.64
C LEU A 466 -46.77 22.62 -14.29
N LYS A 467 -47.30 23.67 -13.64
CA LYS A 467 -46.80 24.12 -12.34
C LYS A 467 -46.99 23.07 -11.24
N LEU A 468 -48.20 22.52 -11.11
CA LEU A 468 -48.54 21.57 -10.05
C LEU A 468 -47.73 20.26 -10.17
N GLU A 469 -47.62 19.69 -11.36
CA GLU A 469 -46.88 18.45 -11.58
C GLU A 469 -45.36 18.63 -11.42
N THR A 470 -44.84 19.78 -11.83
CA THR A 470 -43.42 20.12 -11.64
C THR A 470 -43.11 20.32 -10.15
N GLU A 471 -43.95 21.04 -9.41
CA GLU A 471 -43.81 21.22 -7.95
C GLU A 471 -43.96 19.88 -7.19
N ASN A 472 -44.89 19.02 -7.61
CA ASN A 472 -45.04 17.67 -7.05
C ASN A 472 -43.78 16.83 -7.27
N ALA A 473 -43.18 16.85 -8.46
CA ALA A 473 -41.93 16.14 -8.73
C ALA A 473 -40.75 16.70 -7.92
N ILE A 474 -40.65 18.03 -7.78
CA ILE A 474 -39.60 18.68 -6.99
C ILE A 474 -39.77 18.39 -5.48
N SER A 475 -40.99 18.40 -4.96
CA SER A 475 -41.23 18.12 -3.52
C SER A 475 -40.84 16.68 -3.14
N ARG A 476 -41.05 15.71 -4.04
CA ARG A 476 -40.62 14.32 -3.84
C ARG A 476 -39.10 14.18 -3.78
N LEU A 477 -38.36 15.01 -4.51
CA LEU A 477 -36.90 15.09 -4.40
C LEU A 477 -36.45 15.61 -3.03
N SER A 478 -37.12 16.62 -2.47
CA SER A 478 -36.74 17.22 -1.18
C SER A 478 -37.01 16.31 0.03
N ILE A 479 -37.95 15.37 -0.08
CA ILE A 479 -38.39 14.53 1.05
C ILE A 479 -37.54 13.25 1.19
N GLN A 480 -36.68 12.94 0.22
CA GLN A 480 -36.02 11.63 0.15
C GLN A 480 -34.51 11.69 0.38
N GLY A 481 -34.09 11.15 1.54
CA GLY A 481 -32.95 10.25 1.78
C GLY A 481 -31.52 10.60 1.33
N PHE A 482 -31.34 11.57 0.45
CA PHE A 482 -30.07 12.08 -0.06
C PHE A 482 -29.84 13.48 0.52
N GLU A 483 -28.75 13.68 1.25
CA GLU A 483 -28.19 14.96 1.68
C GLU A 483 -27.61 15.69 0.45
N LEU A 484 -28.45 16.10 -0.50
CA LEU A 484 -27.99 16.79 -1.73
C LEU A 484 -27.40 18.16 -1.39
N GLU A 485 -26.28 18.50 -2.01
CA GLU A 485 -25.78 19.87 -1.94
C GLU A 485 -26.76 20.82 -2.64
N GLU A 486 -26.86 22.06 -2.16
CA GLU A 486 -27.79 23.06 -2.69
C GLU A 486 -27.61 23.28 -4.21
N LYS A 487 -26.38 23.20 -4.70
CA LYS A 487 -26.05 23.28 -6.13
C LYS A 487 -26.62 22.11 -6.93
N GLU A 488 -26.46 20.88 -6.43
CA GLU A 488 -26.96 19.66 -7.09
C GLU A 488 -28.49 19.64 -7.11
N PHE A 489 -29.10 20.06 -6.00
CA PHE A 489 -30.54 20.18 -5.88
C PHE A 489 -31.12 21.21 -6.87
N ASN A 490 -30.49 22.39 -6.97
CA ASN A 490 -30.90 23.42 -7.94
C ASN A 490 -30.71 22.97 -9.39
N ALA A 491 -29.63 22.27 -9.72
CA ALA A 491 -29.43 21.69 -11.04
C ALA A 491 -30.51 20.64 -11.38
N MET A 492 -30.90 19.81 -10.41
CA MET A 492 -31.97 18.82 -10.61
C MET A 492 -33.34 19.47 -10.79
N ARG A 493 -33.63 20.53 -10.04
CA ARG A 493 -34.84 21.34 -10.19
C ARG A 493 -34.95 21.92 -11.60
N GLN A 494 -33.87 22.54 -12.10
CA GLN A 494 -33.82 23.08 -13.45
C GLN A 494 -33.99 21.99 -14.50
N TYR A 495 -33.34 20.83 -14.32
CA TYR A 495 -33.48 19.68 -15.22
C TYR A 495 -34.93 19.23 -15.34
N LEU A 496 -35.62 18.99 -14.22
CA LEU A 496 -37.03 18.56 -14.23
C LEU A 496 -37.95 19.63 -14.83
N SER A 497 -37.70 20.91 -14.54
CA SER A 497 -38.50 22.02 -15.09
C SER A 497 -38.37 22.11 -16.62
N ASN A 498 -37.17 21.92 -17.15
CA ASN A 498 -36.93 21.89 -18.60
C ASN A 498 -37.59 20.68 -19.26
N ILE A 499 -37.52 19.50 -18.63
CA ILE A 499 -38.23 18.31 -19.13
C ILE A 499 -39.74 18.56 -19.16
N ALA A 500 -40.31 19.10 -18.08
CA ALA A 500 -41.73 19.40 -18.00
C ALA A 500 -42.18 20.34 -19.12
N ARG A 501 -41.43 21.43 -19.33
CA ARG A 501 -41.70 22.40 -20.41
C ARG A 501 -41.63 21.73 -21.79
N ASN A 502 -40.58 20.99 -22.08
CA ASN A 502 -40.40 20.30 -23.36
C ASN A 502 -41.53 19.30 -23.65
N VAL A 503 -41.99 18.57 -22.63
CA VAL A 503 -43.13 17.63 -22.77
C VAL A 503 -44.39 18.39 -23.17
N VAL A 504 -44.70 19.50 -22.50
CA VAL A 504 -45.88 20.32 -22.82
C VAL A 504 -45.77 20.96 -24.20
N GLU A 505 -44.59 21.48 -24.58
CA GLU A 505 -44.34 22.03 -25.91
C GLU A 505 -44.53 20.98 -27.00
N GLN A 506 -44.01 19.76 -26.81
CA GLN A 506 -44.21 18.67 -27.76
C GLN A 506 -45.70 18.29 -27.86
N LYS A 507 -46.39 18.17 -26.72
CA LYS A 507 -47.83 17.89 -26.70
C LYS A 507 -48.66 18.98 -27.34
N ALA A 508 -48.25 20.24 -27.22
CA ALA A 508 -48.86 21.34 -27.94
C ALA A 508 -48.67 21.19 -29.45
N ARG A 509 -47.45 20.86 -29.91
CA ARG A 509 -47.19 20.61 -31.34
C ARG A 509 -47.99 19.43 -31.90
N ASP A 510 -48.18 18.38 -31.12
CA ASP A 510 -48.93 17.17 -31.53
C ASP A 510 -50.46 17.40 -31.55
N ASN A 511 -50.98 18.24 -30.64
CA ASN A 511 -52.41 18.51 -30.54
C ASN A 511 -52.86 19.72 -31.37
N ILE A 512 -51.99 20.71 -31.59
CA ILE A 512 -52.27 21.93 -32.36
C ILE A 512 -51.77 21.74 -33.79
N VAL A 513 -52.44 20.85 -34.52
CA VAL A 513 -52.20 20.65 -35.96
C VAL A 513 -53.28 21.32 -36.79
N ALA A 514 -52.92 21.76 -37.99
CA ALA A 514 -53.77 22.58 -38.84
C ALA A 514 -55.18 22.02 -39.05
N GLU A 515 -55.29 20.70 -39.23
CA GLU A 515 -56.56 20.00 -39.43
C GLU A 515 -57.48 20.02 -38.20
N LYS A 516 -56.91 19.80 -37.00
CA LYS A 516 -57.64 19.84 -35.72
C LYS A 516 -58.11 21.27 -35.41
N VAL A 517 -57.22 22.26 -35.58
CA VAL A 517 -57.54 23.68 -35.39
C VAL A 517 -58.69 24.11 -36.31
N LEU A 518 -58.63 23.73 -37.59
CA LEU A 518 -59.69 24.05 -38.55
C LEU A 518 -61.03 23.41 -38.19
N THR A 519 -61.01 22.19 -37.66
CA THR A 519 -62.21 21.48 -37.21
C THR A 519 -62.84 22.20 -36.02
N GLU A 520 -62.05 22.57 -35.02
CA GLU A 520 -62.55 23.29 -33.84
C GLU A 520 -63.04 24.69 -34.21
N MET A 521 -62.37 25.39 -35.12
CA MET A 521 -62.83 26.67 -35.67
C MET A 521 -64.21 26.53 -36.34
N LYS A 522 -64.42 25.49 -37.17
CA LYS A 522 -65.70 25.23 -37.83
C LYS A 522 -66.80 24.87 -36.84
N ASP A 523 -66.48 24.09 -35.81
CA ASP A 523 -67.42 23.70 -34.77
C ASP A 523 -67.79 24.89 -33.88
N ARG A 524 -66.82 25.73 -33.51
CA ARG A 524 -67.05 26.97 -32.76
C ARG A 524 -67.90 27.96 -33.56
N PHE A 525 -67.59 28.14 -34.84
CA PHE A 525 -68.40 28.95 -35.75
C PHE A 525 -69.84 28.42 -35.83
N SER A 526 -70.01 27.11 -36.03
CA SER A 526 -71.32 26.48 -36.14
C SER A 526 -72.14 26.61 -34.85
N ARG A 527 -71.50 26.43 -33.68
CA ARG A 527 -72.15 26.58 -32.36
C ARG A 527 -72.63 28.00 -32.13
N VAL A 528 -71.77 29.01 -32.31
CA VAL A 528 -72.13 30.42 -32.06
C VAL A 528 -73.10 30.98 -33.10
N PHE A 529 -73.03 30.49 -34.34
CA PHE A 529 -73.94 30.88 -35.41
C PHE A 529 -75.34 30.27 -35.24
N CYS A 530 -75.43 28.99 -34.88
CA CYS A 530 -76.72 28.29 -34.81
C CYS A 530 -77.46 28.50 -33.48
N TYR A 531 -76.73 28.77 -32.40
CA TYR A 531 -77.30 28.88 -31.05
C TYR A 531 -77.04 30.27 -30.45
N ASP A 532 -77.98 30.76 -29.64
CA ASP A 532 -77.84 32.01 -28.89
C ASP A 532 -77.01 31.80 -27.60
N SER A 533 -76.83 32.86 -26.82
CA SER A 533 -76.09 32.83 -25.54
C SER A 533 -76.65 31.85 -24.51
N ASN A 534 -77.90 31.41 -24.65
CA ASN A 534 -78.57 30.45 -23.78
C ASN A 534 -78.54 29.02 -24.34
N SER A 535 -77.73 28.77 -25.38
CA SER A 535 -77.64 27.49 -26.10
C SER A 535 -78.96 27.06 -26.76
N GLN A 536 -79.86 28.01 -27.04
CA GLN A 536 -81.11 27.74 -27.76
C GLN A 536 -80.92 28.02 -29.25
N PRO A 537 -81.53 27.24 -30.17
CA PRO A 537 -81.45 27.50 -31.60
C PRO A 537 -81.94 28.92 -31.94
N ARG A 538 -81.13 29.70 -32.68
CA ARG A 538 -81.48 31.09 -33.04
C ARG A 538 -82.70 31.12 -33.96
N ALA A 539 -83.67 31.97 -33.63
CA ALA A 539 -84.85 32.23 -34.48
C ALA A 539 -84.58 33.38 -35.47
N TRP A 540 -84.53 33.09 -36.76
CA TRP A 540 -84.14 34.04 -37.80
C TRP A 540 -85.33 34.90 -38.27
N LYS A 541 -85.52 36.09 -37.68
CA LYS A 541 -86.65 36.98 -38.01
C LYS A 541 -86.31 38.15 -38.94
N LYS A 542 -85.06 38.63 -38.99
CA LYS A 542 -84.63 39.76 -39.86
C LYS A 542 -83.20 39.56 -40.38
N LYS A 543 -82.89 40.08 -41.57
CA LYS A 543 -81.56 40.02 -42.21
C LYS A 543 -80.44 40.62 -41.35
N LYS A 544 -80.74 41.65 -40.54
CA LYS A 544 -79.80 42.26 -39.57
C LYS A 544 -79.37 41.31 -38.44
N HIS A 545 -80.19 40.31 -38.06
CA HIS A 545 -79.81 39.31 -37.04
C HIS A 545 -78.81 38.29 -37.59
N ILE A 546 -78.85 38.02 -38.90
CA ILE A 546 -77.92 37.09 -39.56
C ILE A 546 -76.53 37.72 -39.66
N THR A 547 -76.43 39.00 -40.02
CA THR A 547 -75.14 39.70 -40.12
C THR A 547 -74.43 39.79 -38.77
N VAL A 548 -75.15 40.18 -37.70
CA VAL A 548 -74.59 40.26 -36.34
C VAL A 548 -74.18 38.87 -35.83
N ALA A 549 -75.00 37.84 -36.02
CA ALA A 549 -74.64 36.47 -35.64
C ALA A 549 -73.46 35.91 -36.45
N THR A 550 -73.30 36.34 -37.70
CA THR A 550 -72.14 35.98 -38.55
C THR A 550 -70.86 36.63 -38.03
N GLU A 551 -70.91 37.92 -37.69
CA GLU A 551 -69.78 38.66 -37.09
C GLU A 551 -69.38 38.07 -35.72
N GLU A 552 -70.35 37.76 -34.86
CA GLU A 552 -70.13 37.07 -33.58
C GLU A 552 -69.47 35.69 -33.77
N ALA A 553 -69.97 34.88 -34.71
CA ALA A 553 -69.44 33.56 -35.00
C ALA A 553 -68.04 33.60 -35.63
N HIS A 554 -67.78 34.60 -36.49
CA HIS A 554 -66.44 34.86 -37.04
C HIS A 554 -65.45 35.24 -35.95
N SER A 555 -65.82 36.23 -35.11
CA SER A 555 -65.01 36.65 -33.97
C SER A 555 -64.70 35.46 -33.05
N ALA A 556 -65.70 34.67 -32.68
CA ALA A 556 -65.52 33.49 -31.84
C ALA A 556 -64.64 32.40 -32.46
N SER A 557 -64.72 32.20 -33.78
CA SER A 557 -63.84 31.25 -34.50
C SER A 557 -62.40 31.75 -34.61
N LEU A 558 -62.18 33.06 -34.77
CA LEU A 558 -60.84 33.64 -34.87
C LEU A 558 -60.12 33.67 -33.52
N LYS A 559 -60.87 33.77 -32.42
CA LYS A 559 -60.32 33.61 -31.08
C LYS A 559 -59.67 32.24 -30.88
N ILE A 560 -60.29 31.16 -31.36
CA ILE A 560 -59.68 29.81 -31.33
C ILE A 560 -58.35 29.79 -32.07
N LEU A 561 -58.29 30.40 -33.25
CA LEU A 561 -57.04 30.50 -34.02
C LEU A 561 -55.98 31.32 -33.27
N ALA A 562 -56.35 32.45 -32.67
CA ALA A 562 -55.45 33.30 -31.90
C ALA A 562 -54.89 32.58 -30.65
N VAL A 563 -55.73 31.81 -29.94
CA VAL A 563 -55.32 30.98 -28.80
C VAL A 563 -54.36 29.88 -29.24
N MET A 564 -54.63 29.22 -30.38
CA MET A 564 -53.84 28.07 -30.85
C MET A 564 -52.60 28.47 -31.67
N ALA A 565 -52.49 29.71 -32.15
CA ALA A 565 -51.36 30.17 -32.97
C ALA A 565 -50.04 30.30 -32.20
N THR A 566 -50.07 30.34 -30.86
CA THR A 566 -48.88 30.50 -30.03
C THR A 566 -48.90 29.54 -28.84
N ILE A 567 -47.72 29.04 -28.47
CA ILE A 567 -47.52 28.22 -27.27
C ILE A 567 -47.29 29.16 -26.08
N ASP A 568 -48.33 29.36 -25.27
CA ASP A 568 -48.32 30.34 -24.17
C ASP A 568 -48.06 29.68 -22.81
N LEU A 569 -46.78 29.46 -22.51
CA LEU A 569 -46.33 28.85 -21.25
C LEU A 569 -45.86 29.86 -20.19
N ASP A 570 -45.64 31.11 -20.58
CA ASP A 570 -45.14 32.19 -19.71
C ASP A 570 -46.22 33.28 -19.56
N GLU A 571 -46.30 34.00 -18.43
CA GLU A 571 -47.42 34.94 -18.16
C GLU A 571 -47.54 36.15 -19.11
N LYS A 572 -46.64 36.30 -20.10
CA LYS A 572 -46.66 37.42 -21.05
C LYS A 572 -47.64 37.17 -22.19
N ARG A 573 -48.77 37.88 -22.13
CA ARG A 573 -49.87 37.82 -23.10
C ARG A 573 -49.49 38.49 -24.43
N ASN A 574 -49.47 37.72 -25.52
CA ASN A 574 -49.54 38.25 -26.90
C ASN A 574 -50.90 38.00 -27.57
N TYR A 575 -51.88 37.46 -26.84
CA TYR A 575 -53.20 37.08 -27.34
C TYR A 575 -53.98 38.26 -27.94
N ASP A 576 -54.03 39.40 -27.25
CA ASP A 576 -54.83 40.55 -27.66
C ASP A 576 -54.25 41.23 -28.93
N GLU A 577 -52.92 41.25 -29.06
CA GLU A 577 -52.24 41.78 -30.25
C GLU A 577 -52.43 40.87 -31.46
N LEU A 578 -52.28 39.54 -31.29
CA LEU A 578 -52.49 38.55 -32.35
C LEU A 578 -53.95 38.54 -32.84
N PHE A 579 -54.91 38.57 -31.92
CA PHE A 579 -56.33 38.61 -32.28
C PHE A 579 -56.70 39.90 -33.04
N SER A 580 -56.15 41.04 -32.63
CA SER A 580 -56.31 42.33 -33.33
C SER A 580 -55.74 42.30 -34.75
N CYS A 581 -54.55 41.71 -34.94
CA CYS A 581 -53.94 41.54 -36.26
C CYS A 581 -54.74 40.62 -37.18
N LEU A 582 -55.18 39.46 -36.68
CA LEU A 582 -56.00 38.50 -37.44
C LEU A 582 -57.36 39.08 -37.85
N THR A 583 -57.95 39.93 -37.01
CA THR A 583 -59.22 40.61 -37.30
C THR A 583 -59.05 41.63 -38.43
N LYS A 584 -58.00 42.47 -38.36
CA LYS A 584 -57.68 43.46 -39.40
C LYS A 584 -57.38 42.82 -40.77
N GLU A 585 -56.65 41.71 -40.79
CA GLU A 585 -56.28 41.04 -42.05
C GLU A 585 -57.49 40.42 -42.78
N ILE A 586 -58.53 40.03 -42.03
CA ILE A 586 -59.79 39.53 -42.59
C ILE A 586 -60.68 40.68 -43.07
N GLU A 587 -60.66 41.82 -42.38
CA GLU A 587 -61.34 43.04 -42.79
C GLU A 587 -60.73 43.62 -44.08
N ASP A 588 -59.40 43.65 -44.19
CA ASP A 588 -58.68 44.14 -45.39
C ASP A 588 -58.81 43.20 -46.61
N SER A 589 -59.09 41.90 -46.39
CA SER A 589 -59.24 40.90 -47.45
C SER A 589 -60.70 40.64 -47.89
N LEU A 590 -61.63 41.55 -47.53
CA LEU A 590 -62.97 41.67 -48.08
C LEU A 590 -62.98 42.77 -49.17
N PRO A 591 -63.00 42.45 -50.48
CA PRO A 591 -63.14 43.48 -51.49
C PRO A 591 -64.56 44.07 -51.44
N SER A 592 -64.64 45.39 -51.26
CA SER A 592 -65.85 46.15 -51.56
C SER A 592 -66.10 46.12 -53.07
N ARG A 593 -67.13 45.37 -53.50
CA ARG A 593 -67.72 45.32 -54.86
C ARG A 593 -66.79 44.83 -55.99
N TYR A 594 -67.21 43.81 -56.76
CA TYR A 594 -67.15 43.68 -58.25
C TYR A 594 -67.55 42.26 -58.73
N PRO A 595 -67.88 42.04 -60.02
CA PRO A 595 -68.97 41.18 -60.48
C PRO A 595 -68.51 39.79 -60.98
N ILE A 596 -69.52 39.04 -61.43
CA ILE A 596 -69.54 37.65 -61.87
C ILE A 596 -68.69 37.44 -63.15
N HIS A 597 -67.73 36.50 -63.10
CA HIS A 597 -67.00 35.85 -64.23
C HIS A 597 -66.25 36.82 -65.21
N THR A 598 -65.07 36.54 -65.76
CA THR A 598 -64.36 35.31 -66.13
C THR A 598 -62.84 35.52 -66.05
N GLY A 599 -62.09 34.47 -65.68
CA GLY A 599 -60.67 34.31 -66.05
C GLY A 599 -59.64 34.91 -65.08
N THR A 600 -58.77 34.02 -64.59
CA THR A 600 -57.48 34.30 -63.89
C THR A 600 -57.55 35.02 -62.54
N VAL A 601 -57.33 34.26 -61.46
CA VAL A 601 -57.12 34.79 -60.10
C VAL A 601 -55.64 35.21 -59.96
N PRO A 602 -55.32 36.45 -59.53
CA PRO A 602 -53.94 36.85 -59.26
C PRO A 602 -53.47 36.32 -57.89
N THR A 603 -52.26 35.78 -57.87
CA THR A 603 -51.53 35.35 -56.67
C THR A 603 -50.90 36.57 -55.99
N THR A 604 -51.53 37.13 -54.95
CA THR A 604 -50.88 38.17 -54.11
C THR A 604 -50.30 37.54 -52.85
N VAL A 605 -48.98 37.54 -52.76
CA VAL A 605 -48.16 37.13 -51.62
C VAL A 605 -48.11 38.29 -50.62
N VAL A 606 -48.37 38.03 -49.33
CA VAL A 606 -48.04 38.98 -48.26
C VAL A 606 -47.06 38.30 -47.29
N GLN A 607 -45.84 38.81 -47.25
CA GLN A 607 -44.83 38.52 -46.22
C GLN A 607 -45.00 39.51 -45.08
N VAL A 608 -45.11 39.02 -43.84
CA VAL A 608 -44.83 39.82 -42.63
C VAL A 608 -43.50 39.32 -42.07
N GLN A 609 -42.44 40.13 -42.22
CA GLN A 609 -41.19 40.01 -41.44
C GLN A 609 -41.41 40.75 -40.10
N ARG A 610 -40.98 40.24 -38.94
CA ARG A 610 -39.55 40.07 -38.61
C ARG A 610 -39.31 39.15 -37.39
N ASN A 611 -38.28 38.32 -37.56
CA ASN A 611 -37.32 37.70 -36.66
C ASN A 611 -37.74 36.73 -35.54
N ASP A 612 -37.07 35.58 -35.63
CA ASP A 612 -36.89 34.46 -34.70
C ASP A 612 -37.99 33.38 -34.68
N SER A 613 -37.77 32.44 -35.61
CA SER A 613 -38.10 31.00 -35.63
C SER A 613 -39.57 30.57 -35.58
N GLU A 614 -39.97 29.91 -36.67
CA GLU A 614 -41.14 29.04 -36.88
C GLU A 614 -42.53 29.71 -37.03
N ILE A 615 -42.80 30.24 -38.23
CA ILE A 615 -44.16 30.57 -38.70
C ILE A 615 -44.55 29.56 -39.81
N TYR A 616 -45.54 28.71 -39.53
CA TYR A 616 -46.17 27.85 -40.54
C TYR A 616 -47.17 28.64 -41.41
N ARG A 617 -47.18 28.31 -42.71
CA ARG A 617 -47.89 29.00 -43.80
C ARG A 617 -49.41 29.16 -43.56
N GLY A 618 -49.86 30.38 -43.27
CA GLY A 618 -51.29 30.74 -43.07
C GLY A 618 -52.14 30.96 -44.33
N SER A 619 -51.59 30.79 -45.54
CA SER A 619 -52.28 31.19 -46.78
C SER A 619 -53.37 30.20 -47.27
N TYR A 620 -53.33 28.93 -46.85
CA TYR A 620 -54.36 27.94 -47.22
C TYR A 620 -55.60 27.95 -46.32
N PHE A 621 -55.49 28.52 -45.11
CA PHE A 621 -56.53 28.48 -44.08
C PHE A 621 -57.75 29.35 -44.42
N ILE A 622 -57.51 30.57 -44.87
CA ILE A 622 -58.58 31.55 -45.13
C ILE A 622 -59.41 31.14 -46.37
N HIS A 623 -58.79 30.51 -47.38
CA HIS A 623 -59.48 30.08 -48.59
C HIS A 623 -60.41 28.88 -48.37
N GLY A 624 -59.99 27.87 -47.59
CA GLY A 624 -60.82 26.70 -47.26
C GLY A 624 -62.02 27.04 -46.37
N PHE A 625 -61.84 27.97 -45.42
CA PHE A 625 -62.92 28.47 -44.56
C PHE A 625 -63.91 29.37 -45.34
N LYS A 626 -63.41 30.23 -46.25
CA LYS A 626 -64.25 31.00 -47.19
C LYS A 626 -65.10 30.08 -48.10
N GLY A 627 -64.56 28.94 -48.55
CA GLY A 627 -65.30 27.93 -49.31
C GLY A 627 -66.41 27.23 -48.52
N PHE A 628 -66.14 26.86 -47.26
CA PHE A 628 -67.12 26.27 -46.34
C PHE A 628 -68.32 27.19 -46.08
N ILE A 629 -68.07 28.48 -45.80
CA ILE A 629 -69.11 29.48 -45.57
C ILE A 629 -70.00 29.68 -46.82
N ARG A 630 -69.39 29.75 -48.01
CA ARG A 630 -70.13 29.85 -49.28
C ARG A 630 -71.03 28.63 -49.55
N SER A 631 -70.64 27.43 -49.11
CA SER A 631 -71.40 26.19 -49.33
C SER A 631 -72.60 26.02 -48.39
N ARG A 632 -72.46 26.38 -47.10
CA ARG A 632 -73.53 26.22 -46.09
C ARG A 632 -74.59 27.32 -46.20
N GLY A 633 -74.19 28.54 -46.58
CA GLY A 633 -75.13 29.63 -46.87
C GLY A 633 -76.01 29.38 -48.09
N ARG A 634 -75.59 28.53 -49.04
CA ARG A 634 -76.42 28.12 -50.19
C ARG A 634 -77.30 26.91 -49.89
N ARG A 635 -76.83 25.92 -49.11
CA ARG A 635 -77.60 24.69 -48.83
C ARG A 635 -78.81 24.88 -47.92
N LEU A 636 -78.80 25.86 -47.02
CA LEU A 636 -79.93 26.14 -46.11
C LEU A 636 -81.12 26.87 -46.77
N LEU A 637 -81.00 27.28 -48.05
CA LEU A 637 -82.09 27.93 -48.80
C LEU A 637 -82.89 26.97 -49.70
N THR A 638 -82.49 25.70 -49.84
CA THR A 638 -83.07 24.77 -50.83
C THR A 638 -83.70 23.49 -50.31
N GLU A 639 -83.66 23.18 -49.01
CA GLU A 639 -84.32 21.98 -48.46
C GLU A 639 -85.32 22.35 -47.37
N SER A 640 -86.50 22.76 -47.81
CA SER A 640 -87.74 22.59 -47.03
C SER A 640 -88.38 21.28 -47.47
N TYR A 641 -88.84 20.49 -46.49
CA TYR A 641 -89.74 19.32 -46.54
C TYR A 641 -89.17 17.96 -46.08
N PHE A 642 -89.79 17.49 -44.98
CA PHE A 642 -89.86 16.18 -44.34
C PHE A 642 -88.72 15.68 -43.43
N MET A 643 -89.03 15.76 -42.13
CA MET A 643 -88.44 15.02 -41.02
C MET A 643 -89.49 13.99 -40.55
N PHE A 644 -89.11 12.72 -40.42
CA PHE A 644 -89.72 11.80 -39.45
C PHE A 644 -88.59 10.99 -38.80
N ILE A 645 -88.57 11.02 -37.47
CA ILE A 645 -87.77 10.16 -36.60
C ILE A 645 -88.77 9.21 -35.94
N ASP A 646 -88.48 7.91 -35.86
CA ASP A 646 -88.77 7.16 -34.62
C ASP A 646 -87.84 5.96 -34.40
N ARG A 647 -87.52 5.73 -33.12
CA ARG A 647 -86.80 4.61 -32.52
C ARG A 647 -87.76 3.44 -32.27
N SER A 648 -87.33 2.21 -32.53
CA SER A 648 -87.70 1.05 -31.69
C SER A 648 -86.76 -0.12 -31.97
N GLY A 649 -86.23 -0.74 -30.91
CA GLY A 649 -85.44 -1.96 -31.00
C GLY A 649 -86.33 -3.19 -30.87
N LEU A 650 -85.92 -4.31 -31.48
CA LEU A 650 -85.87 -5.65 -30.88
C LEU A 650 -85.37 -6.70 -31.89
N LEU A 651 -84.73 -7.72 -31.33
CA LEU A 651 -84.14 -8.92 -31.92
C LEU A 651 -85.00 -9.64 -32.99
N LEU A 652 -84.34 -10.25 -33.98
CA LEU A 652 -84.22 -11.71 -34.10
C LEU A 652 -83.29 -12.15 -35.26
N GLN A 653 -82.68 -13.32 -35.04
CA GLN A 653 -81.70 -14.05 -35.84
C GLN A 653 -82.12 -14.29 -37.30
N THR A 654 -81.13 -14.43 -38.20
CA THR A 654 -80.73 -15.73 -38.81
C THR A 654 -79.53 -15.55 -39.76
N HIS A 655 -78.45 -16.29 -39.50
CA HIS A 655 -77.46 -16.74 -40.50
C HIS A 655 -78.06 -17.88 -41.34
N PRO A 656 -77.60 -18.15 -42.59
CA PRO A 656 -76.37 -18.93 -42.88
C PRO A 656 -75.54 -18.36 -44.06
N SER A 657 -74.20 -18.34 -44.03
CA SER A 657 -73.21 -19.40 -44.35
C SER A 657 -72.95 -19.62 -45.86
N SER A 658 -71.71 -19.37 -46.30
CA SER A 658 -70.84 -20.22 -47.16
C SER A 658 -69.76 -19.35 -47.87
N HIS A 659 -68.48 -19.39 -47.49
CA HIS A 659 -67.39 -20.31 -47.85
C HIS A 659 -66.84 -20.23 -49.30
N LEU A 660 -65.48 -20.22 -49.37
CA LEU A 660 -64.50 -20.57 -50.43
C LEU A 660 -63.60 -19.38 -50.81
N LEU A 661 -62.29 -19.30 -50.56
CA LEU A 661 -61.16 -20.25 -50.61
C LEU A 661 -61.00 -20.99 -51.95
N LYS A 662 -60.14 -20.45 -52.82
CA LYS A 662 -59.18 -21.07 -53.77
C LYS A 662 -58.55 -19.90 -54.56
N GLY A 663 -57.26 -19.58 -54.41
CA GLY A 663 -56.09 -20.26 -54.99
C GLY A 663 -55.34 -19.19 -55.80
N ASN A 664 -54.22 -18.67 -55.28
CA ASN A 664 -52.82 -19.01 -55.62
C ASN A 664 -52.33 -18.62 -57.03
N GLN A 665 -51.21 -17.88 -57.01
CA GLN A 665 -50.12 -17.72 -58.00
C GLN A 665 -50.43 -16.81 -59.20
N LEU A 666 -49.59 -15.83 -59.57
CA LEU A 666 -48.14 -15.66 -59.47
C LEU A 666 -47.73 -14.28 -58.96
#